data_AF-A0A653B464-F1
#
_entry.id   AF-A0A653B464-F1
#
_cell.length_a   1.000
_cell.length_b   1.000
_cell.length_c   1.000
_cell.angle_alpha   90.00
_cell.angle_beta   90.00
_cell.angle_gamma   90.00
#
_symmetry.space_group_name_H-M   'P 1'
#
loop_
_entity.id
_entity.type
_entity.pdbx_description
1 polymer ?
#
loop_
_entity_poly.entity_id
_entity_poly.type
_entity_poly.pdbx_seq_one_letter_code
_entity_poly.pdbx_strand_id
1 'polypeptide(L)'
;MTPYLITSFEEATLAALIHEPYGYDHADIFEKPQIKYIYNYLKSFMPKLKRSKKTVGSILLEHEYIDRDFLEDYSRFYLGRFRNDGYKCARLHFFNCDLTHKQLDALLAGDAPEALADIEDKKAVKTIKQLQSHYLGFMVIKPLTRTFVGKTCLRVSGDRGVGKKKIDKRYDVNLFGIKLTIDSIAFQEQDKVVAACATTAIWTALHSLPGRGVKDIKSCSEITTAALNFVNGSSNGFPNKELTNKQIQRTLDVEGLRYHNTNLEKSSPESFRESLVAHIDSDLPVILTGKVYGAKPDEAGEHLKAGHAITALGYDFRDSIKKWVYVHDDRLGPYARAEMVMLKEFLGESTPDELKDRWGLAMSIREPDATTWIPPHEIIVPDISIVPADKKTRIDFKFARGTAERISDQVLGYLVDEICPEFCFDVPEVTYEIKLASIAQAREEVREHYTLRKVGDVLGKYTLDEERMIRWRKEKLSFLTGNLARLQWQIDFFWNSERAFRVFLDATDIPLGNAVSGIYIHDPIYADAMLGGFKGQECQVAGMDDEHFFAAFTRAIKQRREDYEGHLNDMYGTLRAPNHIKVNEVSRDGEGTNPTVERIWDPQQIPLVQVHKAYQKVADEVANNPASKSQLIWAIGKDGELFIAEDIPKPDELGHPSMTGMKAARIAGEMKPKGGYWEINFFSGRYSGDYADAEKTQFLTNAVYKIRSLFPHDKFEAFYPDAPANV
;
A
#
# COMPACT_ATOMS: atom_id res chain seq x y z
N MET A 1 -39.02 28.03 -14.32
CA MET A 1 -38.60 27.70 -12.94
C MET A 1 -37.07 27.80 -12.92
N THR A 2 -36.48 28.50 -11.95
CA THR A 2 -35.02 28.59 -11.84
C THR A 2 -34.49 27.18 -11.54
N PRO A 3 -33.57 26.62 -12.34
CA PRO A 3 -33.18 25.22 -12.20
C PRO A 3 -32.42 24.94 -10.88
N TYR A 4 -31.94 25.98 -10.22
CA TYR A 4 -31.22 25.91 -8.96
C TYR A 4 -31.56 27.09 -8.04
N LEU A 5 -31.28 26.94 -6.75
CA LEU A 5 -31.31 28.04 -5.75
C LEU A 5 -29.96 28.15 -5.06
N ILE A 6 -29.55 29.38 -4.71
CA ILE A 6 -28.35 29.65 -3.93
C ILE A 6 -28.69 30.52 -2.72
N THR A 7 -28.21 30.13 -1.55
CA THR A 7 -28.40 30.87 -0.29
C THR A 7 -27.14 30.83 0.58
N SER A 8 -27.09 31.68 1.61
CA SER A 8 -26.03 31.66 2.63
C SER A 8 -26.03 30.35 3.42
N PHE A 9 -24.88 29.93 3.91
CA PHE A 9 -24.74 28.76 4.78
C PHE A 9 -25.21 29.10 6.21
N GLU A 10 -26.45 28.74 6.52
CA GLU A 10 -27.10 28.89 7.83
C GLU A 10 -27.95 27.65 8.11
N GLU A 11 -28.21 27.36 9.39
CA GLU A 11 -29.05 26.22 9.77
C GLU A 11 -30.47 26.36 9.23
N ALA A 12 -31.04 27.57 9.32
CA ALA A 12 -32.37 27.85 8.81
C ALA A 12 -32.47 27.76 7.27
N THR A 13 -31.44 28.20 6.56
CA THR A 13 -31.41 28.14 5.09
C THR A 13 -31.17 26.72 4.58
N LEU A 14 -30.36 25.92 5.30
CA LEU A 14 -30.23 24.49 5.03
C LEU A 14 -31.58 23.78 5.18
N ALA A 15 -32.30 24.03 6.27
CA ALA A 15 -33.63 23.46 6.47
C ALA A 15 -34.63 23.91 5.38
N ALA A 16 -34.58 25.18 4.97
CA ALA A 16 -35.41 25.69 3.88
C ALA A 16 -35.12 24.99 2.54
N LEU A 17 -33.84 24.80 2.19
CA LEU A 17 -33.47 24.10 0.95
C LEU A 17 -33.78 22.59 0.97
N ILE A 18 -33.86 21.96 2.15
CA ILE A 18 -34.31 20.56 2.29
C ILE A 18 -35.84 20.47 2.15
N HIS A 19 -36.57 21.47 2.67
CA HIS A 19 -38.02 21.56 2.56
C HIS A 19 -38.47 21.78 1.11
N GLU A 20 -37.84 22.71 0.37
CA GLU A 20 -38.30 23.20 -0.93
C GLU A 20 -38.69 22.11 -1.94
N PRO A 21 -37.93 21.01 -2.15
CA PRO A 21 -38.25 20.03 -3.19
C PRO A 21 -39.42 19.10 -2.83
N TYR A 22 -39.67 18.83 -1.54
CA TYR A 22 -40.55 17.74 -1.08
C TYR A 22 -41.54 18.11 0.02
N GLY A 23 -41.48 19.33 0.56
CA GLY A 23 -42.39 19.82 1.59
C GLY A 23 -42.25 19.14 2.95
N TYR A 24 -41.06 18.65 3.31
CA TYR A 24 -40.82 18.03 4.63
C TYR A 24 -41.00 19.00 5.78
N ASP A 25 -41.58 18.57 6.90
CA ASP A 25 -41.80 19.45 8.05
C ASP A 25 -40.47 20.04 8.57
N HIS A 26 -40.45 21.36 8.80
CA HIS A 26 -39.24 22.03 9.29
C HIS A 26 -38.79 21.49 10.65
N ALA A 27 -39.72 21.17 11.56
CA ALA A 27 -39.40 20.62 12.88
C ALA A 27 -38.67 19.27 12.74
N ASP A 28 -39.16 18.39 11.87
CA ASP A 28 -38.53 17.09 11.58
C ASP A 28 -37.10 17.26 11.05
N ILE A 29 -36.85 18.30 10.24
CA ILE A 29 -35.50 18.59 9.72
C ILE A 29 -34.56 19.09 10.82
N PHE A 30 -35.00 20.02 11.67
CA PHE A 30 -34.17 20.60 12.74
C PHE A 30 -33.86 19.59 13.86
N GLU A 31 -34.81 18.71 14.18
CA GLU A 31 -34.61 17.69 15.21
C GLU A 31 -33.73 16.52 14.73
N LYS A 32 -33.48 16.41 13.42
CA LYS A 32 -32.73 15.29 12.84
C LYS A 32 -31.25 15.33 13.21
N PRO A 33 -30.71 14.32 13.94
CA PRO A 33 -29.31 14.31 14.37
C PRO A 33 -28.31 14.41 13.22
N GLN A 34 -28.60 13.77 12.08
CA GLN A 34 -27.73 13.78 10.91
C GLN A 34 -27.59 15.16 10.28
N ILE A 35 -28.67 15.94 10.23
CA ILE A 35 -28.64 17.30 9.68
C ILE A 35 -27.84 18.22 10.59
N LYS A 36 -28.09 18.15 11.90
CA LYS A 36 -27.31 18.90 12.90
C LYS A 36 -25.82 18.54 12.85
N TYR A 37 -25.50 17.25 12.73
CA TYR A 37 -24.13 16.77 12.59
C TYR A 37 -23.47 17.32 11.32
N ILE A 38 -24.12 17.16 10.16
CA ILE A 38 -23.59 17.62 8.86
C ILE A 38 -23.38 19.13 8.86
N TYR A 39 -24.32 19.90 9.42
CA TYR A 39 -24.18 21.35 9.56
C TYR A 39 -22.95 21.72 10.40
N ASN A 40 -22.79 21.12 11.58
CA ASN A 40 -21.64 21.38 12.46
C ASN A 40 -20.32 20.95 11.82
N TYR A 41 -20.33 19.82 11.10
CA TYR A 41 -19.19 19.31 10.35
C TYR A 41 -18.75 20.31 9.28
N LEU A 42 -19.68 20.78 8.45
CA LEU A 42 -19.42 21.75 7.38
C LEU A 42 -18.99 23.11 7.93
N LYS A 43 -19.58 23.55 9.05
CA LYS A 43 -19.21 24.79 9.72
C LYS A 43 -17.73 24.84 10.10
N SER A 44 -17.11 23.70 10.41
CA SER A 44 -15.68 23.62 10.72
C SER A 44 -14.75 23.99 9.55
N PHE A 45 -15.26 24.02 8.31
CA PHE A 45 -14.52 24.45 7.12
C PHE A 45 -14.80 25.89 6.71
N MET A 46 -15.71 26.57 7.39
CA MET A 46 -16.08 27.94 7.06
C MET A 46 -14.97 28.91 7.48
N PRO A 47 -14.68 29.93 6.66
CA PRO A 47 -13.73 30.96 7.04
C PRO A 47 -14.19 31.73 8.28
N LYS A 48 -13.23 32.34 9.00
CA LYS A 48 -13.56 33.27 10.09
C LYS A 48 -14.49 34.39 9.56
N LEU A 49 -15.55 34.65 10.30
CA LEU A 49 -16.50 35.72 10.00
C LEU A 49 -15.79 37.07 9.89
N LYS A 50 -16.07 37.84 8.84
CA LYS A 50 -15.66 39.26 8.77
C LYS A 50 -16.63 40.09 9.60
N ARG A 51 -16.13 41.15 10.27
CA ARG A 51 -16.95 42.08 11.08
C ARG A 51 -18.20 42.63 10.38
N SER A 52 -18.20 42.68 9.05
CA SER A 52 -19.29 43.22 8.23
C SER A 52 -20.29 42.17 7.71
N LYS A 53 -20.08 40.86 7.95
CA LYS A 53 -20.95 39.79 7.44
C LYS A 53 -21.56 38.97 8.58
N LYS A 54 -22.83 38.59 8.42
CA LYS A 54 -23.55 37.73 9.36
C LYS A 54 -23.18 36.25 9.22
N THR A 55 -22.88 35.80 8.00
CA THR A 55 -22.50 34.43 7.66
C THR A 55 -21.45 34.39 6.56
N VAL A 56 -20.79 33.24 6.41
CA VAL A 56 -19.82 32.97 5.35
C VAL A 56 -20.06 31.57 4.81
N GLY A 57 -20.02 31.45 3.48
CA GLY A 57 -20.30 30.19 2.80
C GLY A 57 -21.68 30.19 2.18
N SER A 58 -21.90 29.24 1.27
CA SER A 58 -23.14 29.15 0.49
C SER A 58 -23.56 27.71 0.26
N ILE A 59 -24.87 27.51 0.13
CA ILE A 59 -25.50 26.25 -0.24
C ILE A 59 -26.20 26.47 -1.58
N LEU A 60 -25.98 25.55 -2.52
CA LEU A 60 -26.66 25.51 -3.80
C LEU A 60 -27.55 24.27 -3.87
N LEU A 61 -28.83 24.46 -4.18
CA LEU A 61 -29.80 23.40 -4.43
C LEU A 61 -29.94 23.15 -5.93
N GLU A 62 -29.70 21.92 -6.35
CA GLU A 62 -30.11 21.37 -7.64
C GLU A 62 -31.40 20.57 -7.44
N HIS A 63 -32.51 21.04 -8.03
CA HIS A 63 -33.85 20.50 -7.75
C HIS A 63 -34.09 19.11 -8.34
N GLU A 64 -33.62 18.87 -9.56
CA GLU A 64 -33.89 17.63 -10.30
C GLU A 64 -32.58 16.88 -10.54
N TYR A 65 -32.24 16.00 -9.60
CA TYR A 65 -31.07 15.15 -9.66
C TYR A 65 -31.47 13.68 -9.70
N ILE A 66 -30.83 12.90 -10.58
CA ILE A 66 -31.00 11.45 -10.62
C ILE A 66 -29.84 10.81 -9.88
N ASP A 67 -30.11 10.38 -8.64
CA ASP A 67 -29.16 9.54 -7.92
C ASP A 67 -29.32 8.09 -8.37
N ARG A 68 -28.23 7.50 -8.83
CA ARG A 68 -28.22 6.12 -9.32
C ARG A 68 -28.58 5.12 -8.22
N ASP A 69 -28.03 5.29 -7.02
CA ASP A 69 -28.21 4.33 -5.93
C ASP A 69 -29.68 4.35 -5.46
N PHE A 70 -30.25 5.55 -5.31
CA PHE A 70 -31.67 5.70 -4.99
C PHE A 70 -32.60 5.27 -6.13
N LEU A 71 -32.25 5.51 -7.40
CA LEU A 71 -33.07 5.06 -8.53
C LEU A 71 -33.22 3.54 -8.54
N GLU A 72 -32.13 2.82 -8.26
CA GLU A 72 -32.15 1.36 -8.15
C GLU A 72 -33.04 0.92 -6.98
N ASP A 73 -32.83 1.51 -5.79
CA ASP A 73 -33.65 1.23 -4.59
C ASP A 73 -35.14 1.54 -4.83
N TYR A 74 -35.43 2.64 -5.52
CA TYR A 74 -36.78 3.05 -5.89
C TYR A 74 -37.44 2.04 -6.82
N SER A 75 -36.74 1.63 -7.88
CA SER A 75 -37.26 0.68 -8.86
C SER A 75 -37.63 -0.67 -8.25
N ARG A 76 -36.84 -1.14 -7.28
CA ARG A 76 -37.02 -2.45 -6.64
C ARG A 76 -38.08 -2.43 -5.54
N PHE A 77 -38.19 -1.32 -4.78
CA PHE A 77 -39.03 -1.29 -3.58
C PHE A 77 -40.12 -0.23 -3.57
N TYR A 78 -39.85 0.96 -4.12
CA TYR A 78 -40.75 2.10 -3.95
C TYR A 78 -41.71 2.32 -5.10
N LEU A 79 -41.40 1.80 -6.29
CA LEU A 79 -42.27 1.89 -7.47
C LEU A 79 -43.66 1.30 -7.22
N GLY A 80 -43.75 0.19 -6.47
CA GLY A 80 -45.02 -0.48 -6.16
C GLY A 80 -45.88 0.19 -5.07
N ARG A 81 -45.41 1.27 -4.43
CA ARG A 81 -46.16 1.94 -3.36
C ARG A 81 -47.25 2.87 -3.91
N PHE A 82 -48.43 2.82 -3.29
CA PHE A 82 -49.63 3.59 -3.67
C PHE A 82 -49.44 5.12 -3.56
N ARG A 83 -48.53 5.59 -2.69
CA ARG A 83 -48.09 7.00 -2.60
C ARG A 83 -46.57 7.03 -2.73
N ASN A 84 -46.07 7.12 -3.96
CA ASN A 84 -44.64 7.29 -4.22
C ASN A 84 -44.35 8.77 -4.51
N ASP A 85 -43.32 9.31 -3.87
CA ASP A 85 -42.88 10.70 -4.03
C ASP A 85 -41.90 10.82 -5.24
N GLY A 86 -41.94 9.85 -6.16
CA GLY A 86 -41.09 9.76 -7.35
C GLY A 86 -39.66 9.27 -7.09
N TYR A 87 -38.87 9.23 -8.17
CA TYR A 87 -37.46 8.79 -8.16
C TYR A 87 -36.46 9.96 -8.30
N LYS A 88 -36.95 11.17 -8.55
CA LYS A 88 -36.10 12.37 -8.69
C LYS A 88 -35.67 12.82 -7.31
N CYS A 89 -34.37 12.83 -7.07
CA CYS A 89 -33.73 13.41 -5.88
C CYS A 89 -33.47 14.90 -6.08
N ALA A 90 -33.14 15.58 -4.99
CA ALA A 90 -32.49 16.89 -5.02
C ALA A 90 -31.04 16.75 -4.54
N ARG A 91 -30.18 17.69 -4.88
CA ARG A 91 -28.78 17.67 -4.45
C ARG A 91 -28.34 19.03 -3.94
N LEU A 92 -27.86 19.06 -2.71
CA LEU A 92 -27.26 20.24 -2.10
C LEU A 92 -25.75 20.22 -2.31
N HIS A 93 -25.19 21.33 -2.75
CA HIS A 93 -23.76 21.58 -2.90
C HIS A 93 -23.30 22.62 -1.88
N PHE A 94 -22.18 22.36 -1.23
CA PHE A 94 -21.66 23.22 -0.16
C PHE A 94 -20.37 23.91 -0.59
N PHE A 95 -20.25 25.19 -0.29
CA PHE A 95 -19.05 25.98 -0.59
C PHE A 95 -18.65 26.83 0.61
N ASN A 96 -17.34 26.95 0.86
CA ASN A 96 -16.80 27.81 1.93
C ASN A 96 -16.50 29.25 1.44
N CYS A 97 -17.19 29.69 0.39
CA CYS A 97 -17.17 31.05 -0.13
C CYS A 97 -18.60 31.57 -0.28
N ASP A 98 -18.75 32.88 -0.40
CA ASP A 98 -20.05 33.49 -0.69
C ASP A 98 -20.29 33.41 -2.21
N LEU A 99 -21.06 32.41 -2.64
CA LEU A 99 -21.51 32.26 -4.02
C LEU A 99 -22.89 32.93 -4.19
N THR A 100 -23.09 33.64 -5.29
CA THR A 100 -24.36 34.29 -5.65
C THR A 100 -24.87 33.77 -6.99
N HIS A 101 -26.17 33.96 -7.26
CA HIS A 101 -26.77 33.63 -8.56
C HIS A 101 -26.02 34.31 -9.71
N LYS A 102 -25.73 35.62 -9.61
CA LYS A 102 -24.96 36.37 -10.61
C LYS A 102 -23.60 35.73 -10.93
N GLN A 103 -22.89 35.27 -9.90
CA GLN A 103 -21.59 34.61 -10.11
C GLN A 103 -21.75 33.25 -10.79
N LEU A 104 -22.73 32.44 -10.37
CA LEU A 104 -22.93 31.14 -11.00
C LEU A 104 -23.44 31.27 -12.44
N ASP A 105 -24.39 32.15 -12.70
CA ASP A 105 -24.89 32.43 -14.05
C ASP A 105 -23.75 32.82 -14.98
N ALA A 106 -22.86 33.71 -14.55
CA ALA A 106 -21.72 34.13 -15.36
C ALA A 106 -20.68 33.01 -15.58
N LEU A 107 -20.49 32.13 -14.59
CA LEU A 107 -19.64 30.94 -14.74
C LEU A 107 -20.23 29.93 -15.73
N LEU A 108 -21.55 29.77 -15.75
CA LEU A 108 -22.26 28.87 -16.65
C LEU A 108 -22.35 29.42 -18.07
N ALA A 109 -22.57 30.73 -18.22
CA ALA A 109 -22.58 31.42 -19.51
C ALA A 109 -21.18 31.53 -20.14
N GLY A 110 -20.12 31.47 -19.32
CA GLY A 110 -18.74 31.57 -19.78
C GLY A 110 -18.23 33.00 -19.96
N ASP A 111 -18.97 34.00 -19.48
CA ASP A 111 -18.70 35.43 -19.58
C ASP A 111 -18.26 36.05 -18.23
N ALA A 112 -17.93 35.23 -17.24
CA ALA A 112 -17.48 35.66 -15.91
C ALA A 112 -16.41 36.76 -15.88
N PRO A 113 -15.39 36.82 -16.77
CA PRO A 113 -14.43 37.92 -16.80
C PRO A 113 -15.07 39.30 -17.04
N GLU A 114 -16.13 39.35 -17.87
CA GLU A 114 -16.83 40.57 -18.25
C GLU A 114 -17.96 40.88 -17.27
N ALA A 115 -18.85 39.91 -17.02
CA ALA A 115 -20.04 40.08 -16.17
C ALA A 115 -19.71 40.36 -14.68
N LEU A 116 -18.51 39.98 -14.24
CA LEU A 116 -18.02 40.16 -12.86
C LEU A 116 -16.83 41.15 -12.77
N ALA A 117 -16.59 41.95 -13.82
CA ALA A 117 -15.52 42.95 -13.85
C ALA A 117 -15.64 43.97 -12.70
N ASP A 118 -16.86 44.45 -12.45
CA ASP A 118 -17.17 45.46 -11.41
C ASP A 118 -17.02 44.95 -9.97
N ILE A 119 -16.84 43.63 -9.76
CA ILE A 119 -16.64 43.08 -8.42
C ILE A 119 -15.18 43.33 -7.99
N GLU A 120 -14.96 44.36 -7.18
CA GLU A 120 -13.64 44.72 -6.66
C GLU A 120 -13.05 43.70 -5.66
N ASP A 121 -13.90 42.84 -5.06
CA ASP A 121 -13.43 41.80 -4.15
C ASP A 121 -12.60 40.76 -4.90
N LYS A 122 -11.27 40.86 -4.76
CA LYS A 122 -10.30 39.91 -5.33
C LYS A 122 -10.51 38.47 -4.85
N LYS A 123 -11.24 38.26 -3.75
CA LYS A 123 -11.58 36.92 -3.22
C LYS A 123 -12.90 36.38 -3.77
N ALA A 124 -13.65 37.15 -4.55
CA ALA A 124 -14.86 36.66 -5.20
C ALA A 124 -14.52 35.55 -6.19
N VAL A 125 -15.37 34.53 -6.25
CA VAL A 125 -15.25 33.47 -7.25
C VAL A 125 -15.58 34.04 -8.63
N LYS A 126 -14.60 34.02 -9.52
CA LYS A 126 -14.71 34.47 -10.93
C LYS A 126 -14.32 33.40 -11.93
N THR A 127 -13.83 32.25 -11.46
CA THR A 127 -13.37 31.14 -12.31
C THR A 127 -13.81 29.79 -11.75
N ILE A 128 -13.92 28.78 -12.62
CA ILE A 128 -14.21 27.39 -12.22
C ILE A 128 -13.13 26.84 -11.27
N LYS A 129 -11.87 27.20 -11.48
CA LYS A 129 -10.76 26.78 -10.59
C LYS A 129 -10.94 27.31 -9.16
N GLN A 130 -11.34 28.57 -9.02
CA GLN A 130 -11.66 29.14 -7.70
C GLN A 130 -12.87 28.44 -7.09
N LEU A 131 -13.93 28.19 -7.86
CA LEU A 131 -15.11 27.47 -7.39
C LEU A 131 -14.75 26.09 -6.83
N GLN A 132 -13.92 25.31 -7.55
CA GLN A 132 -13.42 24.01 -7.12
C GLN A 132 -12.63 24.09 -5.81
N SER A 133 -11.78 25.10 -5.62
CA SER A 133 -11.01 25.25 -4.37
C SER A 133 -11.91 25.46 -3.13
N HIS A 134 -13.08 26.07 -3.34
CA HIS A 134 -14.06 26.35 -2.30
C HIS A 134 -15.10 25.23 -2.10
N TYR A 135 -15.12 24.21 -2.96
CA TYR A 135 -16.13 23.15 -2.95
C TYR A 135 -15.94 22.17 -1.79
N LEU A 136 -16.92 22.11 -0.88
CA LEU A 136 -16.90 21.24 0.31
C LEU A 136 -17.57 19.89 0.09
N GLY A 137 -18.24 19.68 -1.04
CA GLY A 137 -18.94 18.42 -1.35
C GLY A 137 -20.43 18.60 -1.54
N PHE A 138 -21.17 17.48 -1.46
CA PHE A 138 -22.61 17.46 -1.70
C PHE A 138 -23.36 16.50 -0.76
N MET A 139 -24.67 16.72 -0.65
CA MET A 139 -25.63 15.83 0.00
C MET A 139 -26.84 15.63 -0.92
N VAL A 140 -27.16 14.38 -1.24
CA VAL A 140 -28.40 14.04 -1.96
C VAL A 140 -29.56 13.99 -0.97
N ILE A 141 -30.69 14.58 -1.33
CA ILE A 141 -31.97 14.51 -0.62
C ILE A 141 -32.88 13.56 -1.40
N LYS A 142 -33.22 12.43 -0.79
CA LYS A 142 -34.14 11.44 -1.33
C LYS A 142 -35.58 11.90 -1.09
N PRO A 143 -36.52 11.61 -2.02
CA PRO A 143 -37.97 11.78 -1.82
C PRO A 143 -38.52 10.71 -0.85
N LEU A 144 -38.10 10.75 0.41
CA LEU A 144 -38.52 9.88 1.50
C LEU A 144 -38.82 10.71 2.75
N THR A 145 -40.00 10.55 3.34
CA THR A 145 -40.47 11.41 4.45
C THR A 145 -39.59 11.43 5.69
N ARG A 146 -38.94 10.32 6.06
CA ARG A 146 -38.15 10.22 7.30
C ARG A 146 -36.65 10.07 7.07
N THR A 147 -36.26 9.29 6.07
CA THR A 147 -34.88 8.86 5.81
C THR A 147 -34.34 9.53 4.55
N PHE A 148 -34.48 10.85 4.46
CA PHE A 148 -34.20 11.63 3.25
C PHE A 148 -32.70 11.88 3.00
N VAL A 149 -31.80 11.65 3.96
CA VAL A 149 -30.35 11.87 3.73
C VAL A 149 -29.80 10.72 2.88
N GLY A 150 -29.57 11.01 1.60
CA GLY A 150 -28.98 10.09 0.64
C GLY A 150 -27.46 10.16 0.61
N LYS A 151 -26.90 9.74 -0.53
CA LYS A 151 -25.47 9.76 -0.79
C LYS A 151 -24.89 11.16 -0.53
N THR A 152 -23.95 11.21 0.40
CA THR A 152 -23.35 12.44 0.91
C THR A 152 -21.83 12.26 0.89
N CYS A 153 -21.14 13.13 0.16
CA CYS A 153 -19.68 13.12 0.06
C CYS A 153 -19.19 14.51 0.44
N LEU A 154 -18.61 14.62 1.63
CA LEU A 154 -18.11 15.87 2.19
C LEU A 154 -16.59 15.82 2.33
N ARG A 155 -15.95 16.98 2.19
CA ARG A 155 -14.51 17.16 2.40
C ARG A 155 -14.10 16.57 3.75
N VAL A 156 -13.04 15.75 3.74
CA VAL A 156 -12.51 15.15 4.97
C VAL A 156 -11.85 16.22 5.84
N SER A 157 -12.26 16.29 7.10
CA SER A 157 -11.74 17.27 8.06
C SER A 157 -10.39 16.89 8.65
N GLY A 158 -9.61 17.91 9.04
CA GLY A 158 -8.36 17.74 9.79
C GLY A 158 -7.11 17.50 8.95
N ASP A 159 -5.97 17.51 9.63
CA ASP A 159 -4.64 17.21 9.08
C ASP A 159 -4.41 15.70 8.93
N ARG A 160 -3.43 15.35 8.08
CA ARG A 160 -2.87 13.99 7.95
C ARG A 160 -1.45 13.99 8.50
N GLY A 161 -0.98 12.87 9.04
CA GLY A 161 0.39 12.76 9.53
C GLY A 161 0.66 11.44 10.25
N VAL A 162 1.87 11.28 10.76
CA VAL A 162 2.25 10.10 11.54
C VAL A 162 1.33 9.94 12.75
N GLY A 163 0.83 8.73 12.98
CA GLY A 163 -0.14 8.44 14.05
C GLY A 163 -1.56 8.93 13.78
N LYS A 164 -1.89 9.32 12.53
CA LYS A 164 -3.24 9.74 12.13
C LYS A 164 -3.52 9.51 10.65
N LYS A 165 -4.58 8.77 10.35
CA LYS A 165 -5.05 8.58 8.97
C LYS A 165 -6.58 8.56 8.88
N LYS A 166 -7.11 9.01 7.75
CA LYS A 166 -8.51 8.82 7.33
C LYS A 166 -8.50 8.36 5.88
N ILE A 167 -9.20 7.27 5.60
CA ILE A 167 -9.42 6.77 4.25
C ILE A 167 -10.31 7.78 3.52
N ASP A 168 -9.90 8.13 2.33
CA ASP A 168 -10.67 8.95 1.41
C ASP A 168 -10.40 8.56 -0.03
N LYS A 169 -11.31 8.96 -0.91
CA LYS A 169 -11.29 8.61 -2.32
C LYS A 169 -11.87 9.75 -3.12
N ARG A 170 -11.33 9.94 -4.32
CA ARG A 170 -11.77 10.99 -5.23
C ARG A 170 -13.11 10.64 -5.87
N TYR A 171 -14.10 11.53 -5.71
CA TYR A 171 -15.38 11.50 -6.40
C TYR A 171 -15.42 12.61 -7.44
N ASP A 172 -15.84 12.25 -8.65
CA ASP A 172 -16.15 13.21 -9.70
C ASP A 172 -17.61 13.66 -9.56
N VAL A 173 -17.81 14.98 -9.54
CA VAL A 173 -19.12 15.62 -9.42
C VAL A 173 -19.33 16.54 -10.61
N ASN A 174 -20.48 16.41 -11.28
CA ASN A 174 -20.87 17.32 -12.35
C ASN A 174 -21.96 18.27 -11.85
N LEU A 175 -21.70 19.57 -11.84
CA LEU A 175 -22.67 20.62 -11.51
C LEU A 175 -22.97 21.43 -12.77
N PHE A 176 -24.11 21.15 -13.43
CA PHE A 176 -24.52 21.83 -14.67
C PHE A 176 -23.42 21.89 -15.76
N GLY A 177 -22.65 20.80 -15.93
CA GLY A 177 -21.52 20.73 -16.86
C GLY A 177 -20.16 21.10 -16.24
N ILE A 178 -20.13 21.77 -15.09
CA ILE A 178 -18.89 22.07 -14.36
C ILE A 178 -18.37 20.79 -13.70
N LYS A 179 -17.15 20.39 -14.07
CA LYS A 179 -16.46 19.25 -13.44
C LYS A 179 -15.84 19.70 -12.12
N LEU A 180 -16.44 19.25 -11.02
CA LEU A 180 -15.91 19.40 -9.67
C LEU A 180 -15.41 18.04 -9.17
N THR A 181 -14.53 18.06 -8.17
CA THR A 181 -14.05 16.83 -7.52
C THR A 181 -14.02 17.00 -6.01
N ILE A 182 -14.24 15.92 -5.27
CA ILE A 182 -14.10 15.92 -3.82
C ILE A 182 -13.50 14.61 -3.34
N ASP A 183 -12.53 14.69 -2.43
CA ASP A 183 -12.00 13.51 -1.75
C ASP A 183 -12.80 13.27 -0.46
N SER A 184 -13.42 12.10 -0.37
CA SER A 184 -14.36 11.73 0.69
C SER A 184 -14.54 10.21 0.75
N ILE A 185 -15.42 9.72 1.60
CA ILE A 185 -16.08 8.42 1.46
C ILE A 185 -17.58 8.69 1.51
N ALA A 186 -18.34 8.02 0.65
CA ALA A 186 -19.78 8.21 0.61
C ALA A 186 -20.41 7.78 1.94
N PHE A 187 -21.26 8.66 2.48
CA PHE A 187 -22.12 8.43 3.62
C PHE A 187 -23.57 8.44 3.17
N GLN A 188 -24.44 7.71 3.86
CA GLN A 188 -25.88 7.86 3.74
C GLN A 188 -26.57 7.46 5.04
N GLU A 189 -27.77 7.97 5.26
CA GLU A 189 -28.62 7.54 6.36
C GLU A 189 -29.23 6.16 6.06
N GLN A 190 -29.42 5.37 7.12
CA GLN A 190 -30.16 4.13 7.08
C GLN A 190 -31.60 4.33 6.61
N ASP A 191 -32.01 3.56 5.63
CA ASP A 191 -33.42 3.41 5.29
C ASP A 191 -33.98 2.16 5.98
N LYS A 192 -34.63 2.30 7.15
CA LYS A 192 -35.18 1.15 7.91
C LYS A 192 -36.15 0.24 7.13
N VAL A 193 -36.59 0.65 5.95
CA VAL A 193 -37.41 -0.18 5.04
C VAL A 193 -36.54 -1.04 4.14
N VAL A 194 -35.49 -0.49 3.53
CA VAL A 194 -34.69 -1.13 2.46
C VAL A 194 -33.31 -1.57 2.93
N ALA A 195 -32.73 -0.89 3.93
CA ALA A 195 -31.36 -1.08 4.39
C ALA A 195 -31.30 -1.21 5.93
N ALA A 196 -30.67 -2.29 6.41
CA ALA A 196 -30.26 -2.37 7.82
C ALA A 196 -28.98 -1.55 8.05
N CYS A 197 -28.64 -1.23 9.30
CA CYS A 197 -27.37 -0.56 9.63
C CYS A 197 -26.15 -1.30 9.04
N ALA A 198 -26.18 -2.63 9.10
CA ALA A 198 -25.20 -3.50 8.47
C ALA A 198 -25.10 -3.33 6.93
N THR A 199 -26.21 -3.04 6.24
CA THR A 199 -26.20 -2.75 4.80
C THR A 199 -25.46 -1.44 4.52
N THR A 200 -25.73 -0.39 5.30
CA THR A 200 -25.05 0.90 5.17
C THR A 200 -23.56 0.80 5.49
N ALA A 201 -23.18 0.00 6.49
CA ALA A 201 -21.79 -0.29 6.83
C ALA A 201 -21.06 -1.05 5.70
N ILE A 202 -21.68 -2.08 5.11
CA ILE A 202 -21.12 -2.77 3.94
C ILE A 202 -20.97 -1.79 2.78
N TRP A 203 -22.01 -1.02 2.46
CA TRP A 203 -21.97 -0.05 1.36
C TRP A 203 -20.85 0.97 1.54
N THR A 204 -20.66 1.50 2.76
CA THR A 204 -19.56 2.42 3.09
C THR A 204 -18.20 1.74 2.90
N ALA A 205 -18.05 0.50 3.37
CA ALA A 205 -16.82 -0.25 3.18
C ALA A 205 -16.51 -0.47 1.69
N LEU A 206 -17.51 -0.78 0.86
CA LEU A 206 -17.35 -0.92 -0.59
C LEU A 206 -16.90 0.38 -1.27
N HIS A 207 -17.40 1.54 -0.82
CA HIS A 207 -16.93 2.86 -1.29
C HIS A 207 -15.48 3.14 -0.93
N SER A 208 -15.02 2.57 0.18
CA SER A 208 -13.68 2.78 0.74
C SER A 208 -12.59 1.95 0.08
N LEU A 209 -12.94 0.80 -0.53
CA LEU A 209 -11.94 -0.10 -1.11
C LEU A 209 -11.20 0.55 -2.31
N PRO A 210 -9.86 0.45 -2.36
CA PRO A 210 -9.05 1.10 -3.39
C PRO A 210 -9.28 0.50 -4.80
N GLY A 211 -9.51 -0.81 -4.88
CA GLY A 211 -9.65 -1.54 -6.15
C GLY A 211 -11.04 -1.50 -6.79
N ARG A 212 -12.01 -0.78 -6.23
CA ARG A 212 -13.41 -0.80 -6.69
C ARG A 212 -13.82 0.55 -7.25
N GLY A 213 -14.34 0.65 -8.48
CA GLY A 213 -14.84 1.91 -9.01
C GLY A 213 -16.11 2.36 -8.28
N VAL A 214 -16.32 3.68 -8.11
CA VAL A 214 -17.57 4.22 -7.52
C VAL A 214 -18.80 3.73 -8.30
N LYS A 215 -18.64 3.53 -9.61
CA LYS A 215 -19.68 3.04 -10.52
C LYS A 215 -19.96 1.54 -10.39
N ASP A 216 -19.07 0.76 -9.77
CA ASP A 216 -19.23 -0.69 -9.64
C ASP A 216 -19.89 -1.07 -8.31
N ILE A 217 -20.12 -0.10 -7.43
CA ILE A 217 -20.73 -0.30 -6.12
C ILE A 217 -22.24 -0.42 -6.31
N LYS A 218 -22.78 -1.53 -5.81
CA LYS A 218 -24.21 -1.83 -5.81
C LYS A 218 -24.96 -0.93 -4.84
N SER A 219 -26.25 -0.71 -5.09
CA SER A 219 -27.10 0.06 -4.18
C SER A 219 -27.46 -0.75 -2.92
N CYS A 220 -28.03 -0.07 -1.92
CA CYS A 220 -28.41 -0.71 -0.65
C CYS A 220 -29.42 -1.84 -0.85
N SER A 221 -30.41 -1.66 -1.72
CA SER A 221 -31.39 -2.71 -2.03
C SER A 221 -30.71 -3.99 -2.52
N GLU A 222 -29.72 -3.89 -3.41
CA GLU A 222 -29.04 -5.07 -3.94
C GLU A 222 -28.18 -5.76 -2.88
N ILE A 223 -27.50 -4.98 -2.05
CA ILE A 223 -26.70 -5.47 -0.92
C ILE A 223 -27.61 -6.23 0.06
N THR A 224 -28.77 -5.67 0.42
CA THR A 224 -29.73 -6.33 1.31
C THR A 224 -30.33 -7.57 0.67
N THR A 225 -30.70 -7.54 -0.62
CA THR A 225 -31.18 -8.75 -1.33
C THR A 225 -30.12 -9.85 -1.34
N ALA A 226 -28.86 -9.52 -1.60
CA ALA A 226 -27.76 -10.46 -1.54
C ALA A 226 -27.57 -11.07 -0.14
N ALA A 227 -27.80 -10.30 0.92
CA ALA A 227 -27.71 -10.77 2.29
C ALA A 227 -28.83 -11.78 2.66
N LEU A 228 -30.02 -11.63 2.09
CA LEU A 228 -31.22 -12.41 2.45
C LEU A 228 -31.37 -13.72 1.69
N ASN A 229 -30.98 -13.76 0.41
CA ASN A 229 -31.23 -14.89 -0.50
C ASN A 229 -30.58 -16.23 -0.07
N PHE A 230 -29.77 -16.27 0.99
CA PHE A 230 -28.95 -17.44 1.36
C PHE A 230 -29.29 -18.07 2.72
N VAL A 231 -30.36 -17.65 3.40
CA VAL A 231 -30.74 -18.19 4.72
C VAL A 231 -32.06 -18.96 4.64
N ASN A 232 -32.02 -20.27 4.96
CA ASN A 232 -33.22 -21.10 5.11
C ASN A 232 -34.13 -20.53 6.22
N GLY A 233 -35.40 -20.28 5.90
CA GLY A 233 -36.34 -19.65 6.83
C GLY A 233 -36.25 -18.12 6.90
N SER A 234 -35.42 -17.48 6.07
CA SER A 234 -35.57 -16.04 5.82
C SER A 234 -36.91 -15.80 5.14
N SER A 235 -37.76 -15.00 5.77
CA SER A 235 -38.90 -14.44 5.07
C SER A 235 -38.35 -13.57 3.95
N ASN A 236 -38.73 -13.83 2.70
CA ASN A 236 -38.48 -12.98 1.52
C ASN A 236 -39.20 -11.61 1.63
N GLY A 237 -39.42 -11.10 2.84
CA GLY A 237 -40.15 -9.88 3.13
C GLY A 237 -39.22 -8.81 3.68
N PHE A 238 -39.21 -7.67 3.01
CA PHE A 238 -38.92 -6.40 3.67
C PHE A 238 -40.10 -6.05 4.59
N PRO A 239 -39.90 -5.40 5.75
CA PRO A 239 -38.64 -4.83 6.26
C PRO A 239 -37.81 -5.83 7.10
N ASN A 240 -36.48 -5.81 6.94
CA ASN A 240 -35.56 -6.54 7.82
C ASN A 240 -34.98 -5.61 8.87
N LYS A 241 -35.15 -5.97 10.15
CA LYS A 241 -34.72 -5.12 11.27
C LYS A 241 -33.20 -5.14 11.45
N GLU A 242 -32.53 -6.29 11.26
CA GLU A 242 -31.09 -6.46 11.49
C GLU A 242 -30.48 -7.55 10.57
N LEU A 243 -29.20 -7.44 10.22
CA LEU A 243 -28.44 -8.50 9.55
C LEU A 243 -27.47 -9.15 10.53
N THR A 244 -27.41 -10.48 10.50
CA THR A 244 -26.44 -11.26 11.27
C THR A 244 -25.04 -11.17 10.67
N ASN A 245 -24.01 -11.44 11.48
CA ASN A 245 -22.60 -11.47 11.03
C ASN A 245 -22.38 -12.43 9.84
N LYS A 246 -23.11 -13.56 9.80
CA LYS A 246 -23.08 -14.52 8.67
C LYS A 246 -23.62 -13.88 7.38
N GLN A 247 -24.67 -13.09 7.47
CA GLN A 247 -25.25 -12.39 6.32
C GLN A 247 -24.33 -11.28 5.80
N ILE A 248 -23.67 -10.54 6.70
CA ILE A 248 -22.66 -9.53 6.32
C ILE A 248 -21.53 -10.20 5.53
N GLN A 249 -20.93 -11.24 6.10
CA GLN A 249 -19.86 -12.00 5.48
C GLN A 249 -20.26 -12.58 4.12
N ARG A 250 -21.44 -13.18 4.02
CA ARG A 250 -21.95 -13.73 2.77
C ARG A 250 -22.15 -12.66 1.70
N THR A 251 -22.56 -11.47 2.10
CA THR A 251 -22.69 -10.35 1.16
C THR A 251 -21.33 -9.97 0.59
N LEU A 252 -20.27 -9.96 1.40
CA LEU A 252 -18.90 -9.71 0.92
C LEU A 252 -18.41 -10.80 -0.05
N ASP A 253 -18.79 -12.07 0.15
CA ASP A 253 -18.52 -13.13 -0.84
C ASP A 253 -19.18 -12.85 -2.20
N VAL A 254 -20.46 -12.43 -2.18
CA VAL A 254 -21.22 -12.09 -3.39
C VAL A 254 -20.64 -10.87 -4.11
N GLU A 255 -20.07 -9.93 -3.35
CA GLU A 255 -19.31 -8.80 -3.89
C GLU A 255 -17.92 -9.17 -4.43
N GLY A 256 -17.54 -10.46 -4.35
CA GLY A 256 -16.28 -10.99 -4.87
C GLY A 256 -15.07 -10.60 -4.04
N LEU A 257 -15.26 -10.36 -2.74
CA LEU A 257 -14.21 -9.96 -1.81
C LEU A 257 -13.78 -11.14 -0.93
N ARG A 258 -12.59 -11.03 -0.35
CA ARG A 258 -12.25 -11.80 0.86
C ARG A 258 -12.54 -10.94 2.08
N TYR A 259 -12.71 -11.58 3.21
CA TYR A 259 -12.86 -10.89 4.47
C TYR A 259 -12.12 -11.65 5.57
N HIS A 260 -11.55 -10.90 6.50
CA HIS A 260 -10.93 -11.42 7.71
C HIS A 260 -11.72 -10.92 8.90
N ASN A 261 -12.05 -11.81 9.84
CA ASN A 261 -12.83 -11.47 11.01
C ASN A 261 -12.05 -11.70 12.30
N THR A 262 -12.21 -10.79 13.25
CA THR A 262 -11.60 -10.93 14.58
C THR A 262 -12.69 -10.85 15.63
N ASN A 263 -12.69 -11.81 16.56
CA ASN A 263 -13.54 -11.72 17.75
C ASN A 263 -12.93 -10.67 18.69
N LEU A 264 -13.70 -9.62 18.99
CA LEU A 264 -13.27 -8.52 19.84
C LEU A 264 -13.70 -8.68 21.31
N GLU A 265 -14.55 -9.66 21.62
CA GLU A 265 -15.05 -9.89 22.99
C GLU A 265 -13.93 -10.19 23.99
N LYS A 266 -12.85 -10.83 23.51
CA LYS A 266 -11.66 -11.18 24.30
C LYS A 266 -10.43 -10.35 23.92
N SER A 267 -10.60 -9.29 23.12
CA SER A 267 -9.50 -8.46 22.63
C SER A 267 -9.22 -7.29 23.57
N SER A 268 -7.95 -6.90 23.69
CA SER A 268 -7.57 -5.64 24.33
C SER A 268 -7.75 -4.44 23.38
N PRO A 269 -7.93 -3.22 23.93
CA PRO A 269 -7.91 -1.99 23.13
C PRO A 269 -6.65 -1.86 22.27
N GLU A 270 -5.49 -2.28 22.78
CA GLU A 270 -4.19 -2.17 22.11
C GLU A 270 -4.11 -3.11 20.89
N SER A 271 -4.58 -4.35 21.04
CA SER A 271 -4.67 -5.31 19.94
C SER A 271 -5.59 -4.81 18.82
N PHE A 272 -6.72 -4.20 19.20
CA PHE A 272 -7.60 -3.55 18.23
C PHE A 272 -6.94 -2.33 17.58
N ARG A 273 -6.22 -1.50 18.35
CA ARG A 273 -5.49 -0.33 17.86
C ARG A 273 -4.50 -0.72 16.76
N GLU A 274 -3.68 -1.74 16.99
CA GLU A 274 -2.69 -2.24 16.02
C GLU A 274 -3.36 -2.76 14.75
N SER A 275 -4.40 -3.58 14.91
CA SER A 275 -5.20 -4.06 13.78
C SER A 275 -5.81 -2.90 13.00
N LEU A 276 -6.43 -1.94 13.67
CA LEU A 276 -7.04 -0.78 13.02
C LEU A 276 -5.99 0.04 12.25
N VAL A 277 -4.84 0.35 12.87
CA VAL A 277 -3.74 1.09 12.20
C VAL A 277 -3.31 0.35 10.94
N ALA A 278 -3.01 -0.95 11.04
CA ALA A 278 -2.53 -1.73 9.92
C ALA A 278 -3.52 -1.74 8.74
N HIS A 279 -4.81 -1.91 9.02
CA HIS A 279 -5.84 -1.95 7.98
C HIS A 279 -6.12 -0.57 7.38
N ILE A 280 -6.27 0.47 8.20
CA ILE A 280 -6.52 1.83 7.73
C ILE A 280 -5.30 2.36 6.93
N ASP A 281 -4.08 2.07 7.36
CA ASP A 281 -2.85 2.43 6.63
C ASP A 281 -2.73 1.70 5.28
N SER A 282 -3.42 0.56 5.14
CA SER A 282 -3.59 -0.20 3.89
C SER A 282 -4.77 0.27 3.03
N ASP A 283 -5.47 1.33 3.42
CA ASP A 283 -6.73 1.79 2.81
C ASP A 283 -7.85 0.74 2.84
N LEU A 284 -7.82 -0.15 3.86
CA LEU A 284 -8.86 -1.14 4.11
C LEU A 284 -9.78 -0.66 5.25
N PRO A 285 -11.09 -0.50 4.99
CA PRO A 285 -12.05 -0.13 6.03
C PRO A 285 -12.25 -1.28 7.02
N VAL A 286 -12.66 -0.97 8.26
CA VAL A 286 -12.99 -1.99 9.26
C VAL A 286 -14.47 -1.88 9.62
N ILE A 287 -15.27 -2.89 9.27
CA ILE A 287 -16.66 -2.98 9.70
C ILE A 287 -16.67 -3.48 11.14
N LEU A 288 -17.38 -2.78 12.02
CA LEU A 288 -17.55 -3.14 13.41
C LEU A 288 -19.01 -3.45 13.69
N THR A 289 -19.28 -4.59 14.31
CA THR A 289 -20.61 -4.99 14.78
C THR A 289 -20.57 -5.15 16.28
N GLY A 290 -21.59 -4.65 16.99
CA GLY A 290 -21.62 -4.71 18.44
C GLY A 290 -22.92 -4.20 19.04
N LYS A 291 -22.88 -3.88 20.33
CA LYS A 291 -24.03 -3.39 21.11
C LYS A 291 -23.83 -1.93 21.51
N VAL A 292 -24.92 -1.16 21.49
CA VAL A 292 -24.93 0.25 21.89
C VAL A 292 -25.45 0.37 23.30
N TYR A 293 -24.70 1.09 24.16
CA TYR A 293 -25.11 1.44 25.51
C TYR A 293 -25.25 2.96 25.64
N GLY A 294 -26.36 3.43 26.20
CA GLY A 294 -26.58 4.83 26.52
C GLY A 294 -25.85 5.26 27.79
N ALA A 295 -25.39 6.51 27.84
CA ALA A 295 -24.86 7.10 29.08
C ALA A 295 -25.92 7.20 30.19
N LYS A 296 -27.20 7.33 29.80
CA LYS A 296 -28.36 7.29 30.69
C LYS A 296 -29.22 6.07 30.36
N PRO A 297 -29.86 5.45 31.36
CA PRO A 297 -30.82 4.39 31.12
C PRO A 297 -32.03 4.93 30.34
N ASP A 298 -32.68 4.06 29.59
CA ASP A 298 -33.94 4.36 28.93
C ASP A 298 -35.13 4.39 29.92
N GLU A 299 -36.35 4.55 29.40
CA GLU A 299 -37.57 4.58 30.23
C GLU A 299 -37.81 3.26 31.00
N ALA A 300 -37.23 2.14 30.54
CA ALA A 300 -37.30 0.84 31.19
C ALA A 300 -36.16 0.62 32.22
N GLY A 301 -35.25 1.59 32.37
CA GLY A 301 -34.11 1.47 33.27
C GLY A 301 -32.91 0.75 32.65
N GLU A 302 -32.95 0.41 31.36
CA GLU A 302 -31.88 -0.33 30.68
C GLU A 302 -30.91 0.62 29.97
N HIS A 303 -29.61 0.36 30.13
CA HIS A 303 -28.58 1.07 29.37
C HIS A 303 -28.38 0.50 27.97
N LEU A 304 -28.69 -0.78 27.76
CA LEU A 304 -28.55 -1.45 26.47
C LEU A 304 -29.66 -0.98 25.53
N LYS A 305 -29.28 -0.39 24.40
CA LYS A 305 -30.25 0.11 23.40
C LYS A 305 -30.56 -0.93 22.32
N ALA A 306 -29.54 -1.34 21.57
CA ALA A 306 -29.70 -2.21 20.40
C ALA A 306 -28.35 -2.74 19.89
N GLY A 307 -28.40 -3.71 18.97
CA GLY A 307 -27.26 -4.05 18.12
C GLY A 307 -27.02 -2.97 17.06
N HIS A 308 -25.77 -2.76 16.67
CA HIS A 308 -25.40 -1.78 15.66
C HIS A 308 -24.18 -2.20 14.83
N ALA A 309 -24.11 -1.69 13.60
CA ALA A 309 -23.00 -1.91 12.69
C ALA A 309 -22.52 -0.56 12.12
N ILE A 310 -21.22 -0.33 12.18
CA ILE A 310 -20.55 0.89 11.70
C ILE A 310 -19.31 0.53 10.88
N THR A 311 -18.76 1.51 10.16
CA THR A 311 -17.50 1.33 9.43
C THR A 311 -16.47 2.32 9.95
N ALA A 312 -15.37 1.83 10.51
CA ALA A 312 -14.20 2.63 10.82
C ALA A 312 -13.39 2.91 9.55
N LEU A 313 -13.06 4.19 9.39
CA LEU A 313 -12.37 4.75 8.23
C LEU A 313 -11.13 5.56 8.60
N GLY A 314 -10.80 5.66 9.89
CA GLY A 314 -9.65 6.44 10.30
C GLY A 314 -9.35 6.34 11.78
N TYR A 315 -8.21 6.91 12.17
CA TYR A 315 -7.78 7.04 13.55
C TYR A 315 -6.97 8.34 13.77
N ASP A 316 -6.87 8.78 15.03
CA ASP A 316 -5.91 9.79 15.52
C ASP A 316 -5.40 9.33 16.88
N PHE A 317 -4.18 8.82 16.91
CA PHE A 317 -3.53 8.20 18.08
C PHE A 317 -2.28 8.95 18.54
N ARG A 318 -2.07 10.17 18.04
CA ARG A 318 -0.94 11.04 18.40
C ARG A 318 -0.96 11.45 19.87
N ASP A 319 -2.14 11.59 20.45
CA ASP A 319 -2.31 11.86 21.87
C ASP A 319 -2.03 10.57 22.65
N SER A 320 -1.19 10.64 23.69
CA SER A 320 -0.82 9.48 24.51
C SER A 320 -1.99 8.95 25.34
N ILE A 321 -2.91 9.84 25.72
CA ILE A 321 -4.06 9.55 26.58
C ILE A 321 -5.27 9.21 25.72
N LYS A 322 -5.64 10.09 24.80
CA LYS A 322 -6.90 9.97 24.05
C LYS A 322 -6.71 9.29 22.69
N LYS A 323 -7.31 8.13 22.52
CA LYS A 323 -7.25 7.37 21.28
C LYS A 323 -8.55 7.49 20.50
N TRP A 324 -8.48 8.08 19.30
CA TRP A 324 -9.67 8.39 18.51
C TRP A 324 -9.80 7.53 17.27
N VAL A 325 -11.02 7.09 16.99
CA VAL A 325 -11.41 6.35 15.80
C VAL A 325 -12.44 7.18 15.03
N TYR A 326 -12.28 7.29 13.71
CA TYR A 326 -13.24 7.96 12.84
C TYR A 326 -14.09 6.90 12.15
N VAL A 327 -15.42 7.03 12.28
CA VAL A 327 -16.39 6.07 11.79
C VAL A 327 -17.47 6.75 10.96
N HIS A 328 -18.06 6.00 10.04
CA HIS A 328 -19.37 6.33 9.49
C HIS A 328 -20.42 5.59 10.31
N ASP A 329 -21.28 6.36 10.98
CA ASP A 329 -22.45 5.87 11.70
C ASP A 329 -23.69 6.52 11.08
N ASP A 330 -24.59 5.69 10.53
CA ASP A 330 -25.80 6.12 9.82
C ASP A 330 -26.79 6.89 10.70
N ARG A 331 -26.68 6.77 12.04
CA ARG A 331 -27.46 7.52 13.02
C ARG A 331 -26.89 8.91 13.31
N LEU A 332 -25.61 9.14 13.00
CA LEU A 332 -24.89 10.38 13.32
C LEU A 332 -24.43 11.11 12.07
N GLY A 333 -23.47 10.56 11.32
CA GLY A 333 -22.90 11.28 10.18
C GLY A 333 -21.54 10.77 9.69
N PRO A 334 -21.01 11.42 8.64
CA PRO A 334 -19.73 11.06 8.05
C PRO A 334 -18.56 11.43 8.98
N TYR A 335 -17.57 10.53 9.08
CA TYR A 335 -16.38 10.67 9.93
C TYR A 335 -16.70 11.11 11.37
N ALA A 336 -17.76 10.58 11.96
CA ALA A 336 -18.05 10.69 13.38
C ALA A 336 -16.84 10.21 14.20
N ARG A 337 -16.57 10.90 15.31
CA ARG A 337 -15.37 10.66 16.13
C ARG A 337 -15.77 9.86 17.36
N ALA A 338 -15.06 8.79 17.63
CA ALA A 338 -15.26 7.94 18.79
C ALA A 338 -13.97 7.80 19.60
N GLU A 339 -14.06 7.91 20.92
CA GLU A 339 -12.94 7.69 21.84
C GLU A 339 -12.91 6.21 22.25
N MET A 340 -11.74 5.57 22.20
CA MET A 340 -11.56 4.24 22.78
C MET A 340 -11.44 4.37 24.29
N VAL A 341 -12.38 3.79 25.03
CA VAL A 341 -12.44 3.86 26.49
C VAL A 341 -12.87 2.52 27.10
N MET A 342 -12.50 2.28 28.36
CA MET A 342 -12.98 1.12 29.10
C MET A 342 -14.44 1.34 29.53
N LEU A 343 -15.25 0.27 29.52
CA LEU A 343 -16.68 0.38 29.85
C LEU A 343 -16.92 0.87 31.28
N LYS A 344 -16.11 0.38 32.23
CA LYS A 344 -16.13 0.82 33.62
C LYS A 344 -15.87 2.32 33.80
N GLU A 345 -15.08 2.93 32.92
CA GLU A 345 -14.78 4.36 32.96
C GLU A 345 -15.93 5.18 32.39
N PHE A 346 -16.67 4.63 31.43
CA PHE A 346 -17.80 5.30 30.78
C PHE A 346 -19.11 5.20 31.57
N LEU A 347 -19.48 4.00 32.03
CA LEU A 347 -20.73 3.74 32.76
C LEU A 347 -20.58 3.81 34.29
N GLY A 348 -19.35 3.79 34.81
CA GLY A 348 -19.10 3.84 36.25
C GLY A 348 -19.72 2.66 37.01
N GLU A 349 -20.38 2.94 38.13
CA GLU A 349 -21.05 1.94 38.96
C GLU A 349 -22.19 1.20 38.25
N SER A 350 -22.75 1.77 37.18
CA SER A 350 -23.82 1.17 36.37
C SER A 350 -23.30 0.12 35.36
N THR A 351 -22.00 -0.16 35.33
CA THR A 351 -21.41 -1.16 34.44
C THR A 351 -21.76 -2.57 34.88
N PRO A 352 -22.40 -3.41 34.04
CA PRO A 352 -22.64 -4.81 34.35
C PRO A 352 -21.33 -5.56 34.66
N ASP A 353 -21.33 -6.41 35.68
CA ASP A 353 -20.12 -7.13 36.15
C ASP A 353 -19.40 -7.88 35.02
N GLU A 354 -20.16 -8.53 34.14
CA GLU A 354 -19.65 -9.30 32.99
C GLU A 354 -18.97 -8.44 31.92
N LEU A 355 -19.18 -7.11 31.93
CA LEU A 355 -18.69 -6.18 30.92
C LEU A 355 -17.67 -5.17 31.47
N LYS A 356 -17.26 -5.30 32.74
CA LYS A 356 -16.32 -4.36 33.38
C LYS A 356 -14.95 -4.29 32.70
N ASP A 357 -14.50 -5.41 32.16
CA ASP A 357 -13.21 -5.52 31.46
C ASP A 357 -13.34 -5.31 29.94
N ARG A 358 -14.54 -4.99 29.45
CA ARG A 358 -14.75 -4.65 28.04
C ARG A 358 -14.35 -3.19 27.78
N TRP A 359 -14.00 -2.93 26.53
CA TRP A 359 -13.79 -1.60 26.00
C TRP A 359 -14.82 -1.29 24.92
N GLY A 360 -14.96 -0.01 24.58
CA GLY A 360 -15.87 0.43 23.53
C GLY A 360 -15.46 1.75 22.91
N LEU A 361 -16.25 2.15 21.92
CA LEU A 361 -16.11 3.39 21.17
C LEU A 361 -17.15 4.39 21.66
N ALA A 362 -16.73 5.32 22.52
CA ALA A 362 -17.58 6.37 23.06
C ALA A 362 -17.80 7.47 22.02
N MET A 363 -19.04 7.62 21.56
CA MET A 363 -19.40 8.46 20.42
C MET A 363 -19.53 9.93 20.82
N SER A 364 -18.67 10.78 20.28
CA SER A 364 -18.69 12.22 20.51
C SER A 364 -19.18 12.99 19.28
N ILE A 365 -19.95 14.05 19.53
CA ILE A 365 -20.41 14.99 18.51
C ILE A 365 -19.90 16.39 18.84
N ARG A 366 -19.78 17.26 17.83
CA ARG A 366 -19.40 18.67 18.04
C ARG A 366 -20.62 19.51 18.31
N GLU A 367 -20.45 20.49 19.19
CA GLU A 367 -21.40 21.58 19.39
C GLU A 367 -21.52 22.46 18.13
N PRO A 368 -22.58 23.28 18.03
CA PRO A 368 -22.78 24.23 16.93
C PRO A 368 -21.65 25.23 16.73
N ASP A 369 -20.73 25.43 17.69
CA ASP A 369 -19.55 26.28 17.53
C ASP A 369 -18.45 25.62 16.67
N ALA A 370 -18.60 24.33 16.35
CA ALA A 370 -17.63 23.48 15.66
C ALA A 370 -16.27 23.33 16.36
N THR A 371 -16.12 23.82 17.59
CA THR A 371 -14.89 23.81 18.38
C THR A 371 -15.02 23.00 19.66
N THR A 372 -16.20 22.99 20.27
CA THR A 372 -16.48 22.29 21.52
C THR A 372 -17.01 20.89 21.23
N TRP A 373 -16.47 19.90 21.94
CA TRP A 373 -16.96 18.52 21.88
C TRP A 373 -17.98 18.28 22.98
N ILE A 374 -19.12 17.70 22.61
CA ILE A 374 -20.14 17.25 23.55
C ILE A 374 -19.61 15.98 24.23
N PRO A 375 -19.74 15.83 25.55
CA PRO A 375 -19.45 14.57 26.23
C PRO A 375 -20.13 13.38 25.53
N PRO A 376 -19.47 12.22 25.44
CA PRO A 376 -20.04 11.11 24.69
C PRO A 376 -21.38 10.67 25.29
N HIS A 377 -22.38 10.53 24.42
CA HIS A 377 -23.77 10.26 24.83
C HIS A 377 -24.12 8.78 24.81
N GLU A 378 -23.31 7.99 24.09
CA GLU A 378 -23.41 6.55 24.00
C GLU A 378 -22.06 5.93 23.68
N ILE A 379 -21.94 4.63 23.94
CA ILE A 379 -20.76 3.82 23.66
C ILE A 379 -21.16 2.60 22.85
N ILE A 380 -20.37 2.29 21.82
CA ILE A 380 -20.54 1.09 21.00
C ILE A 380 -19.50 0.08 21.47
N VAL A 381 -19.96 -1.06 21.97
CA VAL A 381 -19.12 -2.17 22.45
C VAL A 381 -19.01 -3.18 21.32
N PRO A 382 -17.87 -3.24 20.62
CA PRO A 382 -17.74 -4.09 19.44
C PRO A 382 -17.54 -5.55 19.85
N ASP A 383 -18.23 -6.45 19.17
CA ASP A 383 -18.13 -7.90 19.36
C ASP A 383 -17.26 -8.54 18.28
N ILE A 384 -17.34 -8.04 17.04
CA ILE A 384 -16.57 -8.53 15.90
C ILE A 384 -16.11 -7.35 15.04
N SER A 385 -14.87 -7.43 14.55
CA SER A 385 -14.42 -6.66 13.38
C SER A 385 -14.40 -7.53 12.14
N ILE A 386 -14.78 -6.95 11.00
CA ILE A 386 -14.73 -7.58 9.68
C ILE A 386 -13.99 -6.64 8.74
N VAL A 387 -12.87 -7.10 8.19
CA VAL A 387 -12.08 -6.33 7.23
C VAL A 387 -12.29 -6.92 5.83
N PRO A 388 -13.03 -6.24 4.94
CA PRO A 388 -13.09 -6.61 3.53
C PRO A 388 -11.76 -6.30 2.86
N ALA A 389 -11.28 -7.24 2.04
CA ALA A 389 -10.03 -7.15 1.30
C ALA A 389 -10.19 -7.72 -0.12
N ASP A 390 -9.15 -7.53 -0.92
CA ASP A 390 -9.08 -8.12 -2.26
C ASP A 390 -9.21 -9.66 -2.19
N LYS A 391 -9.86 -10.26 -3.19
CA LYS A 391 -10.10 -11.70 -3.23
C LYS A 391 -8.84 -12.57 -3.14
N LYS A 392 -7.68 -12.01 -3.46
CA LYS A 392 -6.39 -12.68 -3.37
C LYS A 392 -5.72 -12.53 -2.00
N THR A 393 -6.18 -11.66 -1.10
CA THR A 393 -5.65 -11.53 0.26
C THR A 393 -6.13 -12.69 1.14
N ARG A 394 -5.35 -13.77 1.19
CA ARG A 394 -5.66 -15.00 1.93
C ARG A 394 -5.08 -15.03 3.33
N ILE A 395 -3.91 -14.42 3.52
CA ILE A 395 -3.27 -14.33 4.83
C ILE A 395 -3.87 -13.17 5.62
N ASP A 396 -4.37 -13.50 6.80
CA ASP A 396 -4.91 -12.56 7.78
C ASP A 396 -3.78 -11.78 8.50
N PHE A 397 -4.08 -10.54 8.91
CA PHE A 397 -3.22 -9.67 9.70
C PHE A 397 -2.59 -10.37 10.91
N LYS A 398 -3.33 -11.26 11.57
CA LYS A 398 -2.82 -12.00 12.74
C LYS A 398 -1.50 -12.73 12.47
N PHE A 399 -1.31 -13.27 11.27
CA PHE A 399 -0.06 -13.93 10.90
C PHE A 399 1.08 -12.93 10.72
N ALA A 400 0.80 -11.77 10.13
CA ALA A 400 1.79 -10.70 10.01
C ALA A 400 2.20 -10.19 11.40
N ARG A 401 1.22 -9.95 12.29
CA ARG A 401 1.49 -9.53 13.67
C ARG A 401 2.27 -10.58 14.45
N GLY A 402 1.83 -11.84 14.46
CA GLY A 402 2.54 -12.91 15.15
C GLY A 402 3.97 -13.10 14.62
N THR A 403 4.19 -12.90 13.32
CA THR A 403 5.56 -12.91 12.74
C THR A 403 6.37 -11.72 13.25
N ALA A 404 5.79 -10.52 13.28
CA ALA A 404 6.45 -9.31 13.74
C ALA A 404 6.84 -9.38 15.23
N GLU A 405 5.92 -9.83 16.09
CA GLU A 405 6.15 -10.04 17.53
C GLU A 405 7.33 -10.99 17.75
N ARG A 406 7.31 -12.17 17.10
CA ARG A 406 8.39 -13.16 17.25
C ARG A 406 9.75 -12.66 16.78
N ILE A 407 9.79 -11.92 15.67
CA ILE A 407 11.03 -11.31 15.20
C ILE A 407 11.51 -10.25 16.20
N SER A 408 10.61 -9.38 16.66
CA SER A 408 10.93 -8.31 17.60
C SER A 408 11.48 -8.85 18.92
N ASP A 409 10.85 -9.87 19.50
CA ASP A 409 11.27 -10.50 20.75
C ASP A 409 12.68 -11.10 20.63
N GLN A 410 12.94 -11.82 19.53
CA GLN A 410 14.24 -12.45 19.27
C GLN A 410 15.34 -11.42 18.98
N VAL A 411 15.03 -10.38 18.21
CA VAL A 411 15.95 -9.26 17.96
C VAL A 411 16.29 -8.55 19.26
N LEU A 412 15.29 -8.23 20.09
CA LEU A 412 15.51 -7.52 21.35
C LEU A 412 16.36 -8.34 22.32
N GLY A 413 16.06 -9.63 22.49
CA GLY A 413 16.87 -10.53 23.31
C GLY A 413 18.34 -10.55 22.85
N TYR A 414 18.55 -10.71 21.55
CA TYR A 414 19.90 -10.73 20.97
C TYR A 414 20.66 -9.40 21.11
N LEU A 415 19.97 -8.27 20.93
CA LEU A 415 20.56 -6.95 21.10
C LEU A 415 21.01 -6.73 22.54
N VAL A 416 20.19 -7.13 23.52
CA VAL A 416 20.48 -7.00 24.96
C VAL A 416 21.65 -7.90 25.37
N ASP A 417 21.62 -9.16 24.95
CA ASP A 417 22.54 -10.19 25.48
C ASP A 417 23.91 -10.19 24.80
N GLU A 418 23.99 -9.87 23.51
CA GLU A 418 25.22 -10.06 22.71
C GLU A 418 25.72 -8.75 22.09
N ILE A 419 24.90 -8.10 21.24
CA ILE A 419 25.38 -7.03 20.37
C ILE A 419 25.68 -5.72 21.10
N CYS A 420 24.75 -5.23 21.93
CA CYS A 420 24.93 -3.95 22.63
C CYS A 420 26.15 -3.99 23.57
N PRO A 421 26.38 -5.07 24.35
CA PRO A 421 27.60 -5.25 25.12
C PRO A 421 28.88 -5.30 24.27
N GLU A 422 28.89 -6.08 23.18
CA GLU A 422 30.07 -6.28 22.33
C GLU A 422 30.50 -4.98 21.64
N PHE A 423 29.55 -4.27 21.04
CA PHE A 423 29.81 -3.08 20.22
C PHE A 423 29.67 -1.76 21.00
N CYS A 424 29.33 -1.83 22.28
CA CYS A 424 29.30 -0.70 23.23
C CYS A 424 28.35 0.44 22.82
N PHE A 425 27.06 0.12 22.64
CA PHE A 425 26.00 1.12 22.47
C PHE A 425 24.74 0.72 23.25
N ASP A 426 23.83 1.67 23.47
CA ASP A 426 22.61 1.43 24.26
C ASP A 426 21.59 0.58 23.51
N VAL A 427 20.83 -0.23 24.27
CA VAL A 427 19.75 -1.04 23.71
C VAL A 427 18.68 -0.11 23.14
N PRO A 428 18.37 -0.20 21.83
CA PRO A 428 17.38 0.66 21.21
C PRO A 428 15.95 0.22 21.53
N GLU A 429 15.01 1.13 21.32
CA GLU A 429 13.61 0.75 21.23
C GLU A 429 13.36 0.05 19.89
N VAL A 430 12.91 -1.21 19.94
CA VAL A 430 12.56 -2.00 18.76
C VAL A 430 11.04 -1.97 18.60
N THR A 431 10.56 -1.32 17.54
CA THR A 431 9.15 -1.26 17.20
C THR A 431 8.93 -1.73 15.77
N TYR A 432 7.67 -2.00 15.42
CA TYR A 432 7.31 -2.40 14.08
C TYR A 432 5.99 -1.77 13.62
N GLU A 433 5.84 -1.58 12.31
CA GLU A 433 4.61 -1.16 11.65
C GLU A 433 4.23 -2.18 10.58
N ILE A 434 2.93 -2.44 10.46
CA ILE A 434 2.40 -3.43 9.52
C ILE A 434 1.43 -2.75 8.57
N LYS A 435 1.58 -2.98 7.26
CA LYS A 435 0.60 -2.57 6.27
C LYS A 435 0.53 -3.57 5.12
N LEU A 436 -0.66 -3.76 4.55
CA LEU A 436 -0.86 -4.45 3.29
C LEU A 436 -0.64 -3.46 2.16
N ALA A 437 0.26 -3.79 1.23
CA ALA A 437 0.49 -2.99 0.04
C ALA A 437 0.52 -3.84 -1.23
N SER A 438 0.23 -3.21 -2.35
CA SER A 438 0.50 -3.81 -3.65
C SER A 438 2.00 -3.86 -3.93
N ILE A 439 2.44 -4.79 -4.77
CA ILE A 439 3.83 -4.87 -5.22
C ILE A 439 4.29 -3.62 -5.97
N ALA A 440 3.36 -2.92 -6.63
CA ALA A 440 3.66 -1.65 -7.28
C ALA A 440 4.05 -0.59 -6.24
N GLN A 441 3.23 -0.40 -5.20
CA GLN A 441 3.54 0.50 -4.09
C GLN A 441 4.84 0.11 -3.36
N ALA A 442 5.02 -1.20 -3.10
CA ALA A 442 6.24 -1.71 -2.47
C ALA A 442 7.50 -1.36 -3.27
N ARG A 443 7.48 -1.59 -4.59
CA ARG A 443 8.61 -1.29 -5.47
C ARG A 443 8.85 0.21 -5.62
N GLU A 444 7.79 1.02 -5.65
CA GLU A 444 7.91 2.48 -5.68
C GLU A 444 8.62 3.00 -4.43
N GLU A 445 8.18 2.57 -3.24
CA GLU A 445 8.82 2.93 -1.96
C GLU A 445 10.30 2.50 -1.90
N VAL A 446 10.61 1.27 -2.32
CA VAL A 446 11.99 0.78 -2.35
C VAL A 446 12.83 1.54 -3.36
N ARG A 447 12.29 1.85 -4.54
CA ARG A 447 13.00 2.60 -5.59
C ARG A 447 13.38 3.99 -5.10
N GLU A 448 12.44 4.71 -4.49
CA GLU A 448 12.63 6.07 -3.98
C GLU A 448 13.55 6.15 -2.75
N HIS A 449 13.62 5.09 -1.96
CA HIS A 449 14.48 5.03 -0.79
C HIS A 449 15.98 5.10 -1.14
N TYR A 450 16.71 6.01 -0.51
CA TYR A 450 18.17 6.03 -0.50
C TYR A 450 18.66 5.97 0.95
N THR A 451 19.70 5.17 1.22
CA THR A 451 20.31 5.16 2.55
C THR A 451 21.15 6.43 2.75
N LEU A 452 21.07 7.02 3.94
CA LEU A 452 21.92 8.14 4.34
C LEU A 452 23.33 7.69 4.75
N ARG A 453 23.53 6.38 4.93
CA ARG A 453 24.80 5.80 5.37
C ARG A 453 25.88 5.88 4.32
N LYS A 454 27.11 6.13 4.76
CA LYS A 454 28.33 6.15 3.96
C LYS A 454 29.35 5.15 4.49
N VAL A 455 30.26 4.72 3.63
CA VAL A 455 31.41 3.89 4.02
C VAL A 455 32.20 4.64 5.09
N GLY A 456 32.51 3.96 6.19
CA GLY A 456 33.16 4.54 7.36
C GLY A 456 32.22 5.07 8.44
N ASP A 457 30.90 5.07 8.22
CA ASP A 457 29.94 5.37 9.28
C ASP A 457 30.01 4.32 10.39
N VAL A 458 29.85 4.76 11.64
CA VAL A 458 30.06 3.93 12.83
C VAL A 458 28.82 3.92 13.72
N LEU A 459 28.51 2.76 14.28
CA LEU A 459 27.58 2.59 15.40
C LEU A 459 28.31 1.88 16.56
N GLY A 460 28.62 2.61 17.63
CA GLY A 460 29.49 2.12 18.69
C GLY A 460 30.88 1.77 18.15
N LYS A 461 31.25 0.48 18.13
CA LYS A 461 32.47 -0.04 17.49
C LYS A 461 32.25 -0.64 16.10
N TYR A 462 31.00 -0.79 15.66
CA TYR A 462 30.68 -1.36 14.37
C TYR A 462 30.90 -0.32 13.26
N THR A 463 31.69 -0.65 12.24
CA THR A 463 31.96 0.24 11.10
C THR A 463 31.37 -0.34 9.81
N LEU A 464 30.75 0.52 8.99
CA LEU A 464 30.23 0.15 7.68
C LEU A 464 31.36 0.13 6.63
N ASP A 465 31.63 -1.05 6.08
CA ASP A 465 32.62 -1.25 5.02
C ASP A 465 32.03 -1.06 3.61
N GLU A 466 32.92 -1.03 2.62
CA GLU A 466 32.56 -0.87 1.21
C GLU A 466 31.81 -2.10 0.66
N GLU A 467 32.20 -3.30 1.08
CA GLU A 467 31.59 -4.56 0.66
C GLU A 467 30.09 -4.61 1.02
N ARG A 468 29.72 -4.19 2.23
CA ARG A 468 28.31 -4.12 2.68
C ARG A 468 27.50 -3.12 1.88
N MET A 469 28.08 -1.98 1.52
CA MET A 469 27.40 -0.99 0.68
C MET A 469 27.15 -1.50 -0.74
N ILE A 470 28.11 -2.24 -1.32
CA ILE A 470 27.95 -2.91 -2.61
C ILE A 470 26.84 -3.97 -2.51
N ARG A 471 26.88 -4.82 -1.48
CA ARG A 471 25.87 -5.84 -1.22
C ARG A 471 24.47 -5.23 -1.09
N TRP A 472 24.32 -4.17 -0.31
CA TRP A 472 23.04 -3.47 -0.13
C TRP A 472 22.46 -2.99 -1.47
N ARG A 473 23.30 -2.38 -2.33
CA ARG A 473 22.86 -1.96 -3.68
C ARG A 473 22.41 -3.14 -4.54
N LYS A 474 23.16 -4.24 -4.51
CA LYS A 474 22.84 -5.47 -5.27
C LYS A 474 21.52 -6.07 -4.81
N GLU A 475 21.27 -6.14 -3.51
CA GLU A 475 20.03 -6.65 -2.95
C GLU A 475 18.83 -5.74 -3.24
N LYS A 476 19.02 -4.43 -3.19
CA LYS A 476 18.01 -3.46 -3.62
C LYS A 476 17.61 -3.69 -5.08
N LEU A 477 18.58 -3.85 -5.98
CA LEU A 477 18.31 -4.15 -7.39
C LEU A 477 17.59 -5.49 -7.56
N SER A 478 18.07 -6.54 -6.89
CA SER A 478 17.46 -7.87 -6.90
C SER A 478 15.99 -7.83 -6.47
N PHE A 479 15.67 -7.11 -5.40
CA PHE A 479 14.28 -6.94 -4.94
C PHE A 479 13.40 -6.26 -6.01
N LEU A 480 13.91 -5.19 -6.64
CA LEU A 480 13.16 -4.43 -7.65
C LEU A 480 12.91 -5.24 -8.93
N THR A 481 13.86 -6.10 -9.31
CA THR A 481 13.75 -6.96 -10.50
C THR A 481 13.15 -8.34 -10.22
N GLY A 482 13.04 -8.73 -8.95
CA GLY A 482 12.60 -10.04 -8.52
C GLY A 482 11.09 -10.27 -8.70
N ASN A 483 10.69 -11.53 -8.82
CA ASN A 483 9.28 -11.91 -8.94
C ASN A 483 8.64 -11.96 -7.54
N LEU A 484 7.63 -11.13 -7.31
CA LEU A 484 6.91 -11.06 -6.05
C LEU A 484 5.40 -11.05 -6.32
N ALA A 485 4.62 -11.67 -5.44
CA ALA A 485 3.18 -11.68 -5.55
C ALA A 485 2.60 -10.27 -5.45
N ARG A 486 1.40 -10.09 -6.02
CA ARG A 486 0.80 -8.75 -6.17
C ARG A 486 0.54 -8.05 -4.84
N LEU A 487 0.22 -8.78 -3.78
CA LEU A 487 -0.16 -8.22 -2.48
C LEU A 487 0.80 -8.74 -1.42
N GLN A 488 1.36 -7.82 -0.64
CA GLN A 488 2.37 -8.12 0.37
C GLN A 488 1.97 -7.46 1.69
N TRP A 489 1.96 -8.22 2.78
CA TRP A 489 2.08 -7.62 4.11
C TRP A 489 3.51 -7.15 4.28
N GLN A 490 3.68 -5.85 4.48
CA GLN A 490 4.94 -5.21 4.79
C GLN A 490 5.03 -5.03 6.29
N ILE A 491 6.11 -5.54 6.87
CA ILE A 491 6.44 -5.38 8.28
C ILE A 491 7.71 -4.54 8.34
N ASP A 492 7.58 -3.27 8.68
CA ASP A 492 8.68 -2.34 8.87
C ASP A 492 9.20 -2.44 10.30
N PHE A 493 10.48 -2.75 10.48
CA PHE A 493 11.14 -2.77 11.79
C PHE A 493 11.98 -1.51 11.98
N PHE A 494 11.88 -0.93 13.17
CA PHE A 494 12.52 0.33 13.52
C PHE A 494 13.56 0.13 14.62
N TRP A 495 14.67 0.86 14.47
CA TRP A 495 15.66 1.12 15.51
C TRP A 495 15.39 2.52 16.06
N ASN A 496 14.84 2.61 17.27
CA ASN A 496 14.23 3.82 17.79
C ASN A 496 13.15 4.35 16.83
N SER A 497 13.44 5.42 16.09
CA SER A 497 12.53 6.02 15.10
C SER A 497 12.98 5.85 13.65
N GLU A 498 14.12 5.19 13.41
CA GLU A 498 14.68 4.99 12.07
C GLU A 498 14.38 3.58 11.57
N ARG A 499 13.94 3.46 10.30
CA ARG A 499 13.63 2.16 9.69
C ARG A 499 14.92 1.38 9.44
N ALA A 500 15.03 0.20 10.05
CA ALA A 500 16.18 -0.69 9.90
C ALA A 500 16.00 -1.61 8.70
N PHE A 501 14.95 -2.43 8.69
CA PHE A 501 14.64 -3.36 7.61
C PHE A 501 13.14 -3.61 7.51
N ARG A 502 12.73 -4.17 6.37
CA ARG A 502 11.34 -4.52 6.07
C ARG A 502 11.25 -5.99 5.67
N VAL A 503 10.27 -6.69 6.22
CA VAL A 503 9.92 -8.06 5.83
C VAL A 503 8.65 -8.03 4.98
N PHE A 504 8.66 -8.77 3.88
CA PHE A 504 7.50 -8.94 3.02
C PHE A 504 6.93 -10.35 3.19
N LEU A 505 5.63 -10.41 3.47
CA LEU A 505 4.87 -11.65 3.45
C LEU A 505 3.89 -11.64 2.28
N ASP A 506 3.93 -12.66 1.43
CA ASP A 506 2.98 -12.88 0.35
C ASP A 506 1.58 -13.08 0.92
N ALA A 507 0.79 -12.02 0.91
CA ALA A 507 -0.57 -12.05 1.44
C ALA A 507 -1.50 -12.97 0.63
N THR A 508 -1.06 -13.46 -0.53
CA THR A 508 -1.80 -14.36 -1.41
C THR A 508 -1.50 -15.84 -1.21
N ASP A 509 -0.50 -16.15 -0.38
CA ASP A 509 -0.13 -17.53 -0.03
C ASP A 509 -1.12 -18.11 1.00
N ILE A 510 -0.84 -19.32 1.50
CA ILE A 510 -1.63 -20.01 2.52
C ILE A 510 -0.92 -19.99 3.89
N PRO A 511 -1.65 -20.12 5.01
CA PRO A 511 -1.06 -20.20 6.35
C PRO A 511 0.04 -21.26 6.54
N LEU A 512 -0.04 -22.38 5.80
CA LEU A 512 0.95 -23.45 5.83
C LEU A 512 2.10 -23.26 4.81
N GLY A 513 2.08 -22.14 4.08
CA GLY A 513 3.00 -21.83 3.00
C GLY A 513 4.32 -21.23 3.49
N ASN A 514 5.19 -20.90 2.54
CA ASN A 514 6.43 -20.16 2.81
C ASN A 514 6.20 -18.69 2.50
N ALA A 515 5.37 -18.04 3.31
CA ALA A 515 4.83 -16.72 2.98
C ALA A 515 5.89 -15.60 2.93
N VAL A 516 7.07 -15.76 3.55
CA VAL A 516 8.12 -14.72 3.48
C VAL A 516 8.67 -14.64 2.06
N SER A 517 8.34 -13.56 1.36
CA SER A 517 8.66 -13.34 -0.04
C SER A 517 9.95 -12.54 -0.23
N GLY A 518 10.37 -11.79 0.78
CA GLY A 518 11.63 -11.05 0.73
C GLY A 518 11.90 -10.24 2.00
N ILE A 519 13.16 -9.82 2.15
CA ILE A 519 13.60 -8.90 3.21
C ILE A 519 14.37 -7.77 2.53
N TYR A 520 13.97 -6.53 2.79
CA TYR A 520 14.62 -5.34 2.26
C TYR A 520 15.29 -4.57 3.39
N ILE A 521 16.51 -4.09 3.14
CA ILE A 521 17.31 -3.35 4.12
C ILE A 521 17.15 -1.85 3.87
N HIS A 522 16.69 -1.12 4.89
CA HIS A 522 16.60 0.33 4.87
C HIS A 522 17.91 0.97 5.37
N ASP A 523 18.34 0.58 6.57
CA ASP A 523 19.62 1.00 7.14
C ASP A 523 20.56 -0.21 7.25
N PRO A 524 21.67 -0.25 6.48
CA PRO A 524 22.63 -1.35 6.51
C PRO A 524 23.21 -1.64 7.90
N ILE A 525 23.45 -0.61 8.72
CA ILE A 525 24.07 -0.76 10.03
C ILE A 525 23.06 -1.33 11.02
N TYR A 526 21.88 -0.71 11.13
CA TYR A 526 20.85 -1.17 12.07
C TYR A 526 20.32 -2.54 11.70
N ALA A 527 20.11 -2.81 10.41
CA ALA A 527 19.66 -4.11 9.98
C ALA A 527 20.69 -5.21 10.24
N ASP A 528 21.99 -4.95 10.04
CA ASP A 528 23.02 -5.94 10.35
C ASP A 528 23.10 -6.23 11.85
N ALA A 529 22.96 -5.21 12.70
CA ALA A 529 22.90 -5.38 14.15
C ALA A 529 21.67 -6.23 14.56
N MET A 530 20.49 -5.92 14.02
CA MET A 530 19.25 -6.65 14.35
C MET A 530 19.22 -8.07 13.75
N LEU A 531 19.69 -8.24 12.51
CA LEU A 531 19.64 -9.53 11.80
C LEU A 531 20.86 -10.42 12.10
N GLY A 532 21.87 -9.89 12.78
CA GLY A 532 23.07 -10.61 13.21
C GLY A 532 22.76 -11.82 14.10
N GLY A 533 21.70 -11.76 14.91
CA GLY A 533 21.36 -12.83 15.87
C GLY A 533 20.82 -14.09 15.24
N PHE A 534 20.34 -13.98 14.00
CA PHE A 534 19.86 -15.14 13.26
C PHE A 534 21.00 -15.87 12.52
N LYS A 535 22.27 -15.45 12.69
CA LYS A 535 23.43 -16.17 12.12
C LYS A 535 23.60 -17.52 12.83
N GLY A 536 23.48 -18.62 12.07
CA GLY A 536 23.76 -19.97 12.58
C GLY A 536 22.65 -20.60 13.42
N GLN A 537 21.52 -19.92 13.63
CA GLN A 537 20.35 -20.53 14.25
C GLN A 537 19.77 -21.64 13.34
N GLU A 538 19.49 -22.80 13.94
CA GLU A 538 18.79 -23.86 13.23
C GLU A 538 17.36 -23.47 12.92
N CYS A 539 16.92 -23.76 11.69
CA CYS A 539 15.53 -23.55 11.30
C CYS A 539 14.65 -24.57 12.02
N GLN A 540 13.90 -24.12 13.03
CA GLN A 540 12.86 -24.94 13.64
C GLN A 540 11.70 -25.13 12.66
N VAL A 541 11.10 -26.33 12.66
CA VAL A 541 9.89 -26.61 11.89
C VAL A 541 8.72 -25.92 12.61
N ALA A 542 8.00 -25.04 11.91
CA ALA A 542 6.80 -24.42 12.45
C ALA A 542 5.74 -25.48 12.79
N GLY A 543 5.06 -25.30 13.92
CA GLY A 543 3.87 -26.09 14.25
C GLY A 543 2.76 -25.81 13.25
N MET A 544 1.87 -26.79 13.03
CA MET A 544 0.72 -26.61 12.12
C MET A 544 -0.27 -25.53 12.59
N ASP A 545 -0.25 -25.19 13.88
CA ASP A 545 -1.15 -24.22 14.52
C ASP A 545 -0.49 -22.86 14.80
N ASP A 546 0.75 -22.64 14.34
CA ASP A 546 1.46 -21.39 14.60
C ASP A 546 0.85 -20.24 13.78
N GLU A 547 0.33 -19.21 14.45
CA GLU A 547 -0.19 -17.99 13.81
C GLU A 547 0.96 -17.03 13.40
N HIS A 548 2.06 -17.56 12.86
CA HIS A 548 3.22 -16.78 12.42
C HIS A 548 4.10 -17.50 11.40
N PHE A 549 4.91 -16.76 10.65
CA PHE A 549 5.85 -17.25 9.65
C PHE A 549 7.32 -17.13 10.08
N PHE A 550 7.60 -17.20 11.39
CA PHE A 550 8.96 -17.03 11.92
C PHE A 550 9.97 -18.04 11.34
N ALA A 551 9.60 -19.32 11.19
CA ALA A 551 10.46 -20.33 10.56
C ALA A 551 10.72 -20.05 9.06
N ALA A 552 9.75 -19.48 8.34
CA ALA A 552 9.96 -19.04 6.97
C ALA A 552 10.95 -17.88 6.89
N PHE A 553 10.88 -16.96 7.87
CA PHE A 553 11.79 -15.82 7.97
C PHE A 553 13.23 -16.26 8.22
N THR A 554 13.48 -17.16 9.17
CA THR A 554 14.84 -17.68 9.44
C THR A 554 15.42 -18.41 8.24
N ARG A 555 14.60 -19.20 7.51
CA ARG A 555 15.00 -19.81 6.23
C ARG A 555 15.35 -18.77 5.17
N ALA A 556 14.56 -17.71 5.04
CA ALA A 556 14.82 -16.63 4.08
C ALA A 556 16.14 -15.90 4.39
N ILE A 557 16.47 -15.67 5.66
CA ILE A 557 17.77 -15.12 6.07
C ILE A 557 18.92 -16.05 5.68
N LYS A 558 18.75 -17.36 5.87
CA LYS A 558 19.78 -18.34 5.50
C LYS A 558 19.98 -18.41 3.98
N GLN A 559 18.90 -18.52 3.20
CA GLN A 559 18.96 -18.57 1.73
C GLN A 559 19.55 -17.30 1.11
N ARG A 560 19.33 -16.12 1.70
CA ARG A 560 19.97 -14.86 1.28
C ARG A 560 21.52 -14.91 1.32
N ARG A 561 22.12 -15.96 1.87
CA ARG A 561 23.58 -16.11 1.99
C ARG A 561 24.17 -17.24 1.17
N GLU A 562 23.36 -18.17 0.65
CA GLU A 562 23.83 -19.43 0.07
C GLU A 562 23.06 -19.77 -1.23
N ASP A 563 23.07 -18.88 -2.23
CA ASP A 563 22.50 -19.17 -3.55
C ASP A 563 23.59 -19.29 -4.62
N TYR A 564 23.49 -20.31 -5.47
CA TYR A 564 24.45 -20.58 -6.53
C TYR A 564 24.57 -19.42 -7.52
N GLU A 565 23.44 -18.79 -7.86
CA GLU A 565 23.42 -17.63 -8.76
C GLU A 565 24.05 -16.39 -8.13
N GLY A 566 23.79 -16.12 -6.85
CA GLY A 566 24.46 -15.05 -6.11
C GLY A 566 25.97 -15.26 -6.02
N HIS A 567 26.43 -16.50 -5.75
CA HIS A 567 27.85 -16.84 -5.80
C HIS A 567 28.45 -16.55 -7.18
N LEU A 568 27.81 -16.97 -8.28
CA LEU A 568 28.31 -16.65 -9.62
C LEU A 568 28.30 -15.14 -9.91
N ASN A 569 27.30 -14.41 -9.41
CA ASN A 569 27.22 -12.96 -9.54
C ASN A 569 28.33 -12.25 -8.75
N ASP A 570 28.71 -12.75 -7.57
CA ASP A 570 29.81 -12.22 -6.75
C ASP A 570 31.18 -12.57 -7.34
N MET A 571 31.32 -13.76 -7.92
CA MET A 571 32.59 -14.21 -8.48
C MET A 571 32.88 -13.64 -9.86
N TYR A 572 31.87 -13.53 -10.73
CA TYR A 572 32.04 -13.25 -12.16
C TYR A 572 31.15 -12.12 -12.69
N GLY A 573 30.32 -11.49 -11.85
CA GLY A 573 29.37 -10.47 -12.26
C GLY A 573 28.00 -11.00 -12.68
N THR A 574 27.03 -10.08 -12.75
CA THR A 574 25.65 -10.36 -13.18
C THR A 574 25.56 -10.72 -14.66
N LEU A 575 24.51 -11.44 -15.06
CA LEU A 575 24.30 -11.80 -16.46
C LEU A 575 24.02 -10.57 -17.32
N ARG A 576 24.75 -10.45 -18.42
CA ARG A 576 24.62 -9.38 -19.40
C ARG A 576 24.38 -9.94 -20.79
N ALA A 577 23.38 -9.39 -21.48
CA ALA A 577 23.22 -9.61 -22.90
C ALA A 577 24.34 -8.85 -23.64
N PRO A 578 24.79 -9.33 -24.82
CA PRO A 578 25.80 -8.60 -25.59
C PRO A 578 25.25 -7.23 -26.03
N ASN A 579 26.01 -6.17 -25.77
CA ASN A 579 25.59 -4.79 -26.07
C ASN A 579 25.23 -4.56 -27.55
N HIS A 580 25.87 -5.29 -28.47
CA HIS A 580 25.48 -5.38 -29.88
C HIS A 580 25.99 -6.70 -30.48
N ILE A 581 25.43 -7.11 -31.62
CA ILE A 581 25.79 -8.35 -32.34
C ILE A 581 25.99 -7.99 -33.81
N LYS A 582 27.06 -8.49 -34.43
CA LYS A 582 27.32 -8.33 -35.88
C LYS A 582 26.60 -9.41 -36.68
N VAL A 583 26.29 -9.11 -37.94
CA VAL A 583 25.53 -10.00 -38.85
C VAL A 583 26.17 -11.38 -39.00
N ASN A 584 27.50 -11.46 -38.94
CA ASN A 584 28.24 -12.69 -39.16
C ASN A 584 28.47 -13.51 -37.88
N GLU A 585 28.21 -12.95 -36.69
CA GLU A 585 28.54 -13.59 -35.40
C GLU A 585 27.51 -14.63 -34.99
N VAL A 586 26.24 -14.48 -35.38
CA VAL A 586 25.17 -15.34 -34.90
C VAL A 586 24.30 -15.78 -36.07
N SER A 587 24.00 -17.08 -36.14
CA SER A 587 23.15 -17.67 -37.16
C SER A 587 21.69 -17.20 -37.00
N ARG A 588 20.86 -17.44 -38.02
CA ARG A 588 19.40 -17.16 -37.91
C ARG A 588 18.72 -17.98 -36.81
N ASP A 589 19.30 -19.11 -36.44
CA ASP A 589 18.81 -19.99 -35.38
C ASP A 589 19.32 -19.58 -33.98
N GLY A 590 20.12 -18.51 -33.89
CA GLY A 590 20.60 -17.94 -32.63
C GLY A 590 21.87 -18.58 -32.08
N GLU A 591 22.50 -19.48 -32.83
CA GLU A 591 23.76 -20.13 -32.48
C GLU A 591 24.97 -19.28 -32.89
N GLY A 592 26.03 -19.35 -32.09
CA GLY A 592 27.30 -18.71 -32.42
C GLY A 592 27.93 -19.34 -33.65
N THR A 593 28.45 -18.53 -34.58
CA THR A 593 28.99 -19.00 -35.85
C THR A 593 30.46 -19.38 -35.80
N ASN A 594 31.15 -19.19 -34.66
CA ASN A 594 32.57 -19.50 -34.55
C ASN A 594 32.78 -21.03 -34.50
N PRO A 595 33.42 -21.63 -35.52
CA PRO A 595 33.59 -23.08 -35.58
C PRO A 595 34.62 -23.61 -34.58
N THR A 596 35.35 -22.71 -33.90
CA THR A 596 36.40 -23.06 -32.95
C THR A 596 35.95 -23.02 -31.49
N VAL A 597 34.65 -22.75 -31.23
CA VAL A 597 34.14 -22.64 -29.87
C VAL A 597 34.19 -23.96 -29.11
N GLU A 598 34.73 -23.90 -27.90
CA GLU A 598 34.68 -25.00 -26.93
C GLU A 598 34.03 -24.54 -25.62
N ARG A 599 33.10 -25.36 -25.11
CA ARG A 599 32.39 -25.11 -23.85
C ARG A 599 32.91 -26.07 -22.79
N ILE A 600 33.47 -25.52 -21.71
CA ILE A 600 34.20 -26.28 -20.69
C ILE A 600 33.53 -26.10 -19.33
N TRP A 601 33.17 -27.23 -18.72
CA TRP A 601 32.56 -27.26 -17.38
C TRP A 601 33.53 -27.78 -16.33
N ASP A 602 34.36 -28.76 -16.70
CA ASP A 602 35.20 -29.53 -15.79
C ASP A 602 36.70 -29.39 -16.12
N PRO A 603 37.61 -29.67 -15.16
CA PRO A 603 39.04 -29.65 -15.40
C PRO A 603 39.51 -30.58 -16.52
N GLN A 604 40.40 -30.07 -17.37
CA GLN A 604 40.98 -30.74 -18.51
C GLN A 604 42.34 -31.35 -18.15
N GLN A 605 42.59 -32.58 -18.61
CA GLN A 605 43.87 -33.29 -18.44
C GLN A 605 44.88 -32.98 -19.56
N ILE A 606 44.57 -32.01 -20.42
CA ILE A 606 45.38 -31.63 -21.57
C ILE A 606 45.65 -30.12 -21.52
N PRO A 607 46.81 -29.66 -22.05
CA PRO A 607 47.08 -28.23 -22.21
C PRO A 607 46.09 -27.56 -23.15
N LEU A 608 45.84 -26.26 -22.96
CA LEU A 608 44.89 -25.44 -23.74
C LEU A 608 45.13 -25.55 -25.25
N VAL A 609 46.38 -25.57 -25.70
CA VAL A 609 46.75 -25.71 -27.12
C VAL A 609 46.30 -27.04 -27.75
N GLN A 610 46.08 -28.08 -26.94
CA GLN A 610 45.64 -29.40 -27.42
C GLN A 610 44.12 -29.54 -27.48
N VAL A 611 43.38 -28.58 -26.91
CA VAL A 611 41.91 -28.61 -26.89
C VAL A 611 41.35 -28.49 -28.31
N HIS A 612 41.88 -27.57 -29.12
CA HIS A 612 41.45 -27.40 -30.50
C HIS A 612 42.63 -27.00 -31.39
N LYS A 613 42.64 -27.47 -32.66
CA LYS A 613 43.74 -27.21 -33.62
C LYS A 613 43.96 -25.71 -33.88
N ALA A 614 42.91 -24.90 -33.76
CA ALA A 614 43.00 -23.45 -33.90
C ALA A 614 43.80 -22.80 -32.76
N TYR A 615 43.69 -23.31 -31.54
CA TYR A 615 44.38 -22.73 -30.38
C TYR A 615 45.89 -22.95 -30.48
N GLN A 616 46.29 -24.11 -31.00
CA GLN A 616 47.69 -24.39 -31.33
C GLN A 616 48.23 -23.41 -32.39
N LYS A 617 47.46 -23.14 -33.46
CA LYS A 617 47.87 -22.18 -34.49
C LYS A 617 48.08 -20.77 -33.93
N VAL A 618 47.17 -20.30 -33.09
CA VAL A 618 47.30 -18.99 -32.41
C VAL A 618 48.57 -18.95 -31.56
N ALA A 619 48.87 -20.02 -30.80
CA ALA A 619 50.08 -20.13 -30.01
C ALA A 619 51.35 -20.11 -30.88
N ASP A 620 51.38 -20.86 -31.97
CA ASP A 620 52.52 -20.95 -32.89
C ASP A 620 52.75 -19.62 -33.65
N GLU A 621 51.68 -18.93 -34.06
CA GLU A 621 51.77 -17.65 -34.78
C GLU A 621 52.34 -16.54 -33.91
N VAL A 622 51.91 -16.44 -32.65
CA VAL A 622 52.43 -15.43 -31.71
C VAL A 622 53.86 -15.79 -31.28
N ALA A 623 54.19 -17.07 -31.15
CA ALA A 623 55.56 -17.52 -30.86
C ALA A 623 56.54 -17.16 -32.00
N ASN A 624 56.12 -17.27 -33.26
CA ASN A 624 56.93 -16.93 -34.43
C ASN A 624 56.97 -15.43 -34.74
N ASN A 625 55.91 -14.69 -34.41
CA ASN A 625 55.82 -13.24 -34.58
C ASN A 625 55.19 -12.60 -33.33
N PRO A 626 56.00 -12.09 -32.39
CA PRO A 626 55.50 -11.43 -31.17
C PRO A 626 54.64 -10.18 -31.42
N ALA A 627 54.65 -9.62 -32.63
CA ALA A 627 53.79 -8.51 -33.04
C ALA A 627 52.45 -8.98 -33.66
N SER A 628 52.18 -10.28 -33.71
CA SER A 628 50.92 -10.83 -34.21
C SER A 628 49.74 -10.37 -33.35
N LYS A 629 48.59 -10.14 -34.02
CA LYS A 629 47.32 -9.81 -33.37
C LYS A 629 46.47 -11.04 -33.05
N SER A 630 46.93 -12.25 -33.41
CA SER A 630 46.21 -13.50 -33.15
C SER A 630 46.05 -13.70 -31.64
N GLN A 631 44.81 -13.91 -31.20
CA GLN A 631 44.45 -14.05 -29.80
C GLN A 631 43.25 -15.00 -29.67
N LEU A 632 43.05 -15.54 -28.47
CA LEU A 632 41.84 -16.26 -28.11
C LEU A 632 40.88 -15.30 -27.40
N ILE A 633 39.58 -15.55 -27.53
CA ILE A 633 38.52 -14.89 -26.75
C ILE A 633 37.95 -15.88 -25.74
N TRP A 634 37.57 -15.37 -24.57
CA TRP A 634 36.95 -16.18 -23.52
C TRP A 634 35.74 -15.47 -22.91
N ALA A 635 34.81 -16.25 -22.36
CA ALA A 635 33.66 -15.74 -21.62
C ALA A 635 33.19 -16.74 -20.56
N ILE A 636 32.76 -16.24 -19.40
CA ILE A 636 32.05 -17.06 -18.40
C ILE A 636 30.55 -17.00 -18.69
N GLY A 637 29.97 -18.17 -18.92
CA GLY A 637 28.57 -18.34 -19.26
C GLY A 637 27.60 -18.22 -18.09
N LYS A 638 26.32 -18.49 -18.39
CA LYS A 638 25.22 -18.38 -17.44
C LYS A 638 25.41 -19.28 -16.22
N ASP A 639 25.78 -20.51 -16.46
CA ASP A 639 25.92 -21.59 -15.48
C ASP A 639 27.36 -21.68 -14.98
N GLY A 640 28.16 -20.63 -15.22
CA GLY A 640 29.56 -20.58 -14.85
C GLY A 640 30.47 -21.43 -15.75
N GLU A 641 30.01 -21.97 -16.86
CA GLU A 641 30.89 -22.61 -17.84
C GLU A 641 31.91 -21.62 -18.41
N LEU A 642 33.06 -22.12 -18.87
CA LEU A 642 34.03 -21.33 -19.62
C LEU A 642 33.86 -21.60 -21.12
N PHE A 643 33.65 -20.54 -21.89
CA PHE A 643 33.73 -20.56 -23.33
C PHE A 643 35.10 -20.04 -23.78
N ILE A 644 35.74 -20.74 -24.73
CA ILE A 644 36.96 -20.30 -25.41
C ILE A 644 36.76 -20.45 -26.93
N ALA A 645 37.29 -19.52 -27.71
CA ALA A 645 37.37 -19.59 -29.16
C ALA A 645 38.54 -18.75 -29.71
N GLU A 646 38.89 -18.94 -30.97
CA GLU A 646 39.80 -18.05 -31.71
C GLU A 646 39.11 -16.71 -32.04
N ASP A 647 39.82 -15.59 -31.88
CA ASP A 647 39.38 -14.29 -32.37
C ASP A 647 39.65 -14.19 -33.88
N ILE A 648 38.61 -14.37 -34.69
CA ILE A 648 38.76 -14.43 -36.16
C ILE A 648 38.66 -13.00 -36.74
N PRO A 649 39.75 -12.45 -37.32
CA PRO A 649 39.75 -11.09 -37.86
C PRO A 649 38.98 -10.98 -39.18
N LYS A 650 38.99 -9.78 -39.80
CA LYS A 650 38.37 -9.54 -41.11
C LYS A 650 38.92 -10.50 -42.18
N PRO A 651 38.07 -10.96 -43.14
CA PRO A 651 36.76 -10.41 -43.52
C PRO A 651 35.55 -10.93 -42.73
N ASP A 652 35.66 -12.07 -42.04
CA ASP A 652 34.52 -12.70 -41.36
C ASP A 652 34.16 -12.02 -40.02
N GLU A 653 35.19 -11.57 -39.28
CA GLU A 653 35.10 -10.73 -38.07
C GLU A 653 34.18 -11.30 -36.96
N LEU A 654 34.63 -12.37 -36.29
CA LEU A 654 33.86 -13.11 -35.30
C LEU A 654 34.35 -12.84 -33.87
N GLY A 655 33.64 -11.98 -33.13
CA GLY A 655 33.96 -11.61 -31.74
C GLY A 655 33.21 -12.42 -30.68
N HIS A 656 33.17 -11.96 -29.42
CA HIS A 656 32.56 -12.70 -28.28
C HIS A 656 31.14 -13.27 -28.53
N PRO A 657 30.19 -12.56 -29.19
CA PRO A 657 28.86 -13.11 -29.46
C PRO A 657 28.88 -14.33 -30.40
N SER A 658 29.95 -14.53 -31.19
CA SER A 658 30.09 -15.70 -32.07
C SER A 658 30.40 -16.99 -31.34
N MET A 659 30.76 -16.89 -30.06
CA MET A 659 31.07 -18.02 -29.18
C MET A 659 29.90 -18.33 -28.25
N THR A 660 29.25 -17.30 -27.70
CA THR A 660 28.11 -17.43 -26.78
C THR A 660 26.76 -17.51 -27.50
N GLY A 661 26.69 -17.13 -28.78
CA GLY A 661 25.45 -16.98 -29.54
C GLY A 661 24.60 -15.80 -29.04
N MET A 662 23.26 -15.91 -29.10
CA MET A 662 22.36 -14.92 -28.47
C MET A 662 22.27 -15.03 -26.94
N LYS A 663 23.17 -15.78 -26.29
CA LYS A 663 23.11 -16.01 -24.83
C LYS A 663 23.82 -14.91 -24.05
N ALA A 664 23.31 -14.65 -22.85
CA ALA A 664 23.96 -13.77 -21.88
C ALA A 664 25.23 -14.42 -21.30
N ALA A 665 26.23 -13.60 -21.01
CA ALA A 665 27.46 -13.99 -20.32
C ALA A 665 27.73 -13.04 -19.15
N ARG A 666 28.59 -13.44 -18.23
CA ARG A 666 28.89 -12.69 -17.00
C ARG A 666 30.05 -11.73 -17.22
N ILE A 667 31.22 -12.27 -17.51
CA ILE A 667 32.43 -11.52 -17.86
C ILE A 667 33.13 -12.20 -19.04
N ALA A 668 33.78 -11.40 -19.88
CA ALA A 668 34.49 -11.86 -21.06
C ALA A 668 35.78 -11.05 -21.30
N GLY A 669 36.69 -11.59 -22.10
CA GLY A 669 37.92 -10.89 -22.46
C GLY A 669 38.75 -11.65 -23.49
N GLU A 670 40.04 -11.34 -23.52
CA GLU A 670 41.00 -11.91 -24.47
C GLU A 670 42.08 -12.69 -23.72
N MET A 671 42.71 -13.61 -24.45
CA MET A 671 43.75 -14.53 -24.01
C MET A 671 44.90 -14.51 -25.03
N LYS A 672 46.11 -14.16 -24.57
CA LYS A 672 47.30 -14.05 -25.43
C LYS A 672 48.45 -14.91 -24.90
N PRO A 673 49.12 -15.71 -25.73
CA PRO A 673 50.30 -16.45 -25.29
C PRO A 673 51.51 -15.49 -25.19
N LYS A 674 52.23 -15.53 -24.07
CA LYS A 674 53.46 -14.76 -23.81
C LYS A 674 54.48 -15.62 -23.08
N GLY A 675 55.66 -15.84 -23.67
CA GLY A 675 56.85 -16.30 -22.95
C GLY A 675 56.67 -17.55 -22.05
N GLY A 676 55.82 -18.50 -22.43
CA GLY A 676 55.54 -19.72 -21.66
C GLY A 676 54.34 -19.68 -20.70
N TYR A 677 53.52 -18.62 -20.76
CA TYR A 677 52.23 -18.51 -20.08
C TYR A 677 51.17 -17.85 -20.99
N TRP A 678 49.91 -17.86 -20.55
CA TRP A 678 48.79 -17.17 -21.20
C TRP A 678 48.40 -15.93 -20.39
N GLU A 679 48.46 -14.77 -21.01
CA GLU A 679 48.00 -13.50 -20.47
C GLU A 679 46.48 -13.36 -20.70
N ILE A 680 45.71 -13.14 -19.64
CA ILE A 680 44.25 -13.01 -19.65
C ILE A 680 43.86 -11.58 -19.27
N ASN A 681 43.00 -10.94 -20.06
CA ASN A 681 42.44 -9.62 -19.76
C ASN A 681 40.90 -9.66 -19.75
N PHE A 682 40.24 -8.55 -19.36
CA PHE A 682 38.79 -8.38 -19.40
C PHE A 682 38.29 -7.54 -20.60
N PHE A 683 39.08 -7.42 -21.67
CA PHE A 683 38.75 -6.56 -22.81
C PHE A 683 37.63 -7.14 -23.66
N SER A 684 36.40 -6.80 -23.29
CA SER A 684 35.22 -7.06 -24.09
C SER A 684 34.25 -5.89 -23.99
N GLY A 685 34.09 -5.15 -25.09
CA GLY A 685 33.03 -4.14 -25.23
C GLY A 685 31.61 -4.72 -25.29
N ARG A 686 31.48 -6.05 -25.23
CA ARG A 686 30.21 -6.78 -25.36
C ARG A 686 29.60 -7.11 -24.00
N TYR A 687 30.44 -7.54 -23.06
CA TYR A 687 30.02 -8.05 -21.75
C TYR A 687 30.69 -7.32 -20.57
N SER A 688 31.93 -6.84 -20.75
CA SER A 688 32.77 -6.36 -19.63
C SER A 688 32.89 -4.84 -19.56
N GLY A 689 32.46 -4.10 -20.59
CA GLY A 689 32.62 -2.65 -20.69
C GLY A 689 32.00 -1.86 -19.53
N ASP A 690 30.80 -2.24 -19.11
CA ASP A 690 29.95 -1.46 -18.19
C ASP A 690 30.15 -1.81 -16.70
N TYR A 691 31.22 -2.54 -16.34
CA TYR A 691 31.59 -2.76 -14.93
C TYR A 691 32.50 -1.62 -14.43
N ALA A 692 32.47 -1.33 -13.12
CA ALA A 692 33.43 -0.43 -12.51
C ALA A 692 34.84 -1.06 -12.49
N ASP A 693 35.89 -0.25 -12.44
CA ASP A 693 37.28 -0.76 -12.57
C ASP A 693 37.69 -1.72 -11.45
N ALA A 694 37.20 -1.48 -10.23
CA ALA A 694 37.37 -2.39 -9.09
C ALA A 694 36.70 -3.75 -9.34
N GLU A 695 35.45 -3.74 -9.83
CA GLU A 695 34.69 -4.96 -10.16
C GLU A 695 35.36 -5.75 -11.30
N LYS A 696 35.83 -5.06 -12.36
CA LYS A 696 36.56 -5.67 -13.48
C LYS A 696 37.80 -6.41 -12.99
N THR A 697 38.57 -5.78 -12.10
CA THR A 697 39.79 -6.35 -11.52
C THR A 697 39.47 -7.59 -10.69
N GLN A 698 38.47 -7.50 -9.81
CA GLN A 698 38.04 -8.63 -8.97
C GLN A 698 37.53 -9.81 -9.81
N PHE A 699 36.60 -9.57 -10.73
CA PHE A 699 36.02 -10.61 -11.57
C PHE A 699 37.05 -11.22 -12.53
N LEU A 700 38.01 -10.45 -13.05
CA LEU A 700 39.13 -10.99 -13.82
C LEU A 700 39.99 -11.92 -12.96
N THR A 701 40.37 -11.48 -11.76
CA THR A 701 41.16 -12.30 -10.83
C THR A 701 40.49 -13.66 -10.59
N ASN A 702 39.19 -13.64 -10.30
CA ASN A 702 38.38 -14.84 -10.10
C ASN A 702 38.28 -15.71 -11.35
N ALA A 703 38.07 -15.10 -12.52
CA ALA A 703 38.04 -15.82 -13.78
C ALA A 703 39.38 -16.52 -14.07
N VAL A 704 40.52 -15.87 -13.81
CA VAL A 704 41.85 -16.47 -13.97
C VAL A 704 42.03 -17.67 -13.03
N TYR A 705 41.63 -17.58 -11.76
CA TYR A 705 41.66 -18.74 -10.86
C TYR A 705 40.82 -19.89 -11.38
N LYS A 706 39.62 -19.60 -11.90
CA LYS A 706 38.78 -20.61 -12.52
C LYS A 706 39.45 -21.25 -13.74
N ILE A 707 39.99 -20.46 -14.64
CA ILE A 707 40.70 -20.95 -15.84
C ILE A 707 41.90 -21.82 -15.45
N ARG A 708 42.70 -21.40 -14.45
CA ARG A 708 43.81 -22.21 -13.90
C ARG A 708 43.32 -23.55 -13.34
N SER A 709 42.16 -23.56 -12.65
CA SER A 709 41.58 -24.80 -12.14
C SER A 709 41.09 -25.72 -13.26
N LEU A 710 40.65 -25.16 -14.39
CA LEU A 710 40.22 -25.91 -15.56
C LEU A 710 41.39 -26.44 -16.39
N PHE A 711 42.55 -25.78 -16.33
CA PHE A 711 43.75 -26.13 -17.10
C PHE A 711 45.01 -26.17 -16.20
N PRO A 712 45.16 -27.20 -15.36
CA PRO A 712 46.25 -27.28 -14.38
C PRO A 712 47.65 -27.42 -15.00
N HIS A 713 47.74 -27.78 -16.28
CA HIS A 713 49.01 -27.96 -17.00
C HIS A 713 49.55 -26.67 -17.66
N ASP A 714 48.74 -25.61 -17.71
CA ASP A 714 49.12 -24.32 -18.28
C ASP A 714 49.32 -23.26 -17.20
N LYS A 715 50.16 -22.28 -17.51
CA LYS A 715 50.33 -21.09 -16.67
C LYS A 715 49.49 -19.95 -17.25
N PHE A 716 48.71 -19.30 -16.39
CA PHE A 716 47.90 -18.13 -16.77
C PHE A 716 48.23 -16.96 -15.86
N GLU A 717 48.33 -15.75 -16.40
CA GLU A 717 48.53 -14.51 -15.64
C GLU A 717 47.50 -13.46 -16.05
N ALA A 718 47.00 -12.69 -15.07
CA ALA A 718 46.05 -11.63 -15.34
C ALA A 718 46.78 -10.36 -15.77
N PHE A 719 46.30 -9.71 -16.83
CA PHE A 719 46.77 -8.41 -17.28
C PHE A 719 45.81 -7.32 -16.82
N TYR A 720 46.29 -6.46 -15.93
CA TYR A 720 45.57 -5.30 -15.43
C TYR A 720 46.11 -4.04 -16.12
N PRO A 721 45.37 -3.44 -17.08
CA PRO A 721 45.84 -2.25 -17.80
C PRO A 721 46.02 -1.03 -16.89
N ASP A 722 45.29 -0.97 -15.77
CA ASP A 722 45.24 0.19 -14.86
C ASP A 722 45.72 -0.14 -13.43
N ALA A 723 46.45 -1.24 -13.21
CA ALA A 723 47.03 -1.50 -11.91
C ALA A 723 48.06 -0.40 -11.57
N PRO A 724 47.98 0.27 -10.41
CA PRO A 724 49.07 1.13 -9.97
C PRO A 724 50.33 0.26 -9.92
N ALA A 725 51.40 0.73 -10.57
CA ALA A 725 52.69 0.06 -10.50
C ALA A 725 53.05 -0.13 -9.02
N ASN A 726 53.08 -1.40 -8.59
CA ASN A 726 53.41 -1.95 -7.26
C ASN A 726 53.67 -0.93 -6.13
N VAL A 727 52.91 -1.06 -5.04
CA VAL A 727 53.42 -0.80 -3.68
C VAL A 727 53.90 -2.13 -3.09
#